data_AF-A0A5N6MAZ2-F1
#
_entry.id   AF-A0A5N6MAZ2-F1
#
_cell.length_a   1.000
_cell.length_b   1.000
_cell.length_c   1.000
_cell.angle_alpha   90.00
_cell.angle_beta   90.00
_cell.angle_gamma   90.00
#
_symmetry.space_group_name_H-M   'P 1'
#
loop_
_entity.id
_entity.type
_entity.pdbx_description
1 polymer ?
#
loop_
_entity_poly.entity_id
_entity_poly.type
_entity_poly.pdbx_seq_one_letter_code
_entity_poly.pdbx_strand_id
1 'polypeptide(L)'
;MDVPEIVQVARNFSVMIRVQGPDPKGLKMRKHAFHHYVSGKTTLSSSGIILPKQFGSKPMSLVMTVASIIEPFLSSRHRDHMSQTDQVKPELIPGAQIDIMVEGNATLTDSETPHWLPAELVALVDIPASFIALQSLIGSSSGSLDHGWEVGWSLASYNDGHQPYFDTTQKEAPLSTVKSQLESVGSSLNAKWATRIAILKLSSRSFEDLPNLNTSPQNKRGDLLLAMGAPFGVLSPAHFCNSISVGYVSNCYPPSSSKASLLMADIRCLPGMEGSPVFGEQSEIVGMLTRPLRQRGSGAEVQIVIPWEAIIDSCVGFLSPNTINLKDSSKHDHGSHLIHPNPVELAMSSICLITINDGVWASGVLLNNRGLILTNAHLLEPWRFKKTAANENNHRTMSNIFFTPSNDTKDAKALTAQSKIYHQSIRVRVDYLDRWIWCDAHVVYVSKGPLDIAVLKLEFVPDKLQPIVMDFTCPSPGSKVYVTGHGLFGPRCDLLPSTCVGVVAKVVKAQRAAGQGDVPAMIETTAAVHPGGSGGAVLNSDGHMISLVTSNARHGGGTVIPYLNFSIPCAALEPVFNFSKDMKDLSILEDLDRPNEHLSSVWALMPARSHGDDIKDTKGSRFAKFIAEKQLVKHASQPDKTGLGSSKLFPSKL
;
A
#
# COMPACT_ATOMS: atom_id res chain seq x y z
N MET A 1 18.59 -5.15 -16.45
CA MET A 1 19.95 -5.08 -15.88
C MET A 1 19.91 -5.74 -14.52
N ASP A 2 21.03 -6.27 -14.05
CA ASP A 2 21.08 -6.78 -12.68
C ASP A 2 21.08 -5.62 -11.68
N VAL A 3 20.56 -5.85 -10.47
CA VAL A 3 20.48 -4.83 -9.41
C VAL A 3 21.81 -4.06 -9.19
N PRO A 4 23.00 -4.71 -9.17
CA PRO A 4 24.27 -4.00 -8.99
C PRO A 4 24.57 -2.95 -10.07
N GLU A 5 24.12 -3.16 -11.32
CA GLU A 5 24.33 -2.21 -12.41
C GLU A 5 23.47 -0.95 -12.22
N ILE A 6 22.21 -1.14 -11.79
CA ILE A 6 21.29 -0.04 -11.45
C ILE A 6 21.85 0.78 -10.28
N VAL A 7 22.41 0.11 -9.27
CA VAL A 7 23.05 0.75 -8.10
C VAL A 7 24.18 1.67 -8.54
N GLN A 8 25.04 1.24 -9.47
CA GLN A 8 26.17 2.03 -9.93
C GLN A 8 25.72 3.32 -10.65
N VAL A 9 24.64 3.24 -11.42
CA VAL A 9 24.04 4.42 -12.05
C VAL A 9 23.42 5.33 -10.98
N ALA A 10 22.62 4.78 -10.07
CA ALA A 10 21.93 5.53 -9.03
C ALA A 10 22.90 6.33 -8.14
N ARG A 11 24.05 5.74 -7.80
CA ARG A 11 25.09 6.37 -6.97
C ARG A 11 25.63 7.68 -7.54
N ASN A 12 25.65 7.84 -8.85
CA ASN A 12 26.10 9.08 -9.49
C ASN A 12 25.14 10.26 -9.26
N PHE A 13 23.86 9.98 -8.99
CA PHE A 13 22.83 11.00 -8.88
C PHE A 13 22.34 11.22 -7.46
N SER A 14 22.46 10.21 -6.58
CA SER A 14 22.00 10.28 -5.20
C SER A 14 22.89 11.17 -4.33
N VAL A 15 22.26 12.03 -3.54
CA VAL A 15 22.93 12.86 -2.54
C VAL A 15 22.15 12.88 -1.23
N MET A 16 22.84 13.22 -0.16
CA MET A 16 22.20 13.54 1.11
C MET A 16 22.15 15.06 1.30
N ILE A 17 21.04 15.55 1.82
CA ILE A 17 20.83 16.98 2.08
C ILE A 17 20.62 17.18 3.56
N ARG A 18 21.17 18.28 4.06
CA ARG A 18 21.01 18.72 5.44
C ARG A 18 20.63 20.18 5.47
N VAL A 19 19.63 20.51 6.30
CA VAL A 19 19.25 21.89 6.60
C VAL A 19 19.38 22.11 8.09
N GLN A 20 20.09 23.16 8.47
CA GLN A 20 20.30 23.52 9.86
C GLN A 20 19.98 24.98 10.10
N GLY A 21 19.42 25.33 11.26
CA GLY A 21 19.17 26.72 11.58
C GLY A 21 18.50 26.96 12.94
N PRO A 22 18.30 28.23 13.34
CA PRO A 22 17.74 28.58 14.64
C PRO A 22 16.34 28.00 14.84
N ASP A 23 16.10 27.43 16.01
CA ASP A 23 14.83 26.86 16.48
C ASP A 23 14.75 26.88 18.02
N PRO A 24 14.78 28.05 18.68
CA PRO A 24 14.88 28.15 20.15
C PRO A 24 13.73 27.46 20.90
N LYS A 25 12.60 27.22 20.24
CA LYS A 25 11.41 26.55 20.80
C LYS A 25 11.27 25.09 20.38
N GLY A 26 12.20 24.56 19.58
CA GLY A 26 12.14 23.20 19.06
C GLY A 26 10.85 22.91 18.29
N LEU A 27 10.32 23.88 17.53
CA LEU A 27 9.07 23.72 16.79
C LEU A 27 9.30 23.06 15.43
N LYS A 28 10.46 23.27 14.82
CA LYS A 28 10.76 22.77 13.46
C LYS A 28 10.99 21.27 13.45
N MET A 29 11.41 20.69 14.58
CA MET A 29 11.67 19.26 14.69
C MET A 29 10.41 18.40 14.87
N ARG A 30 9.29 18.96 15.35
CA ARG A 30 8.11 18.19 15.84
C ARG A 30 7.41 17.32 14.79
N LYS A 31 7.63 17.56 13.49
CA LYS A 31 7.00 16.82 12.38
C LYS A 31 7.96 15.88 11.64
N HIS A 32 9.21 15.77 12.10
CA HIS A 32 10.24 14.95 11.49
C HIS A 32 10.61 13.82 12.44
N ALA A 33 10.58 12.59 11.93
CA ALA A 33 10.87 11.39 12.73
C ALA A 33 12.28 11.44 13.34
N PHE A 34 13.24 12.00 12.60
CA PHE A 34 14.64 12.11 13.04
C PHE A 34 15.17 13.51 12.80
N HIS A 35 15.90 14.02 13.78
CA HIS A 35 16.47 15.36 13.79
C HIS A 35 17.62 15.42 14.80
N HIS A 36 18.48 16.44 14.65
CA HIS A 36 19.37 16.87 15.73
C HIS A 36 18.92 18.22 16.28
N TYR A 37 18.87 18.34 17.60
CA TYR A 37 18.57 19.58 18.30
C TYR A 37 19.65 19.87 19.34
N VAL A 38 20.42 20.94 19.12
CA VAL A 38 21.51 21.35 20.01
C VAL A 38 21.48 22.85 20.20
N SER A 39 21.43 23.31 21.45
CA SER A 39 21.52 24.74 21.81
C SER A 39 20.58 25.66 21.02
N GLY A 40 19.32 25.25 20.85
CA GLY A 40 18.34 26.05 20.11
C GLY A 40 18.52 26.03 18.59
N LYS A 41 19.30 25.10 18.04
CA LYS A 41 19.46 24.88 16.59
C LYS A 41 18.91 23.51 16.22
N THR A 42 18.04 23.47 15.22
CA THR A 42 17.50 22.22 14.65
C THR A 42 18.23 21.90 13.36
N THR A 43 18.55 20.63 13.16
CA THR A 43 19.09 20.06 11.92
C THR A 43 18.16 18.95 11.44
N LEU A 44 17.78 19.03 10.17
CA LEU A 44 16.98 18.03 9.46
C LEU A 44 17.80 17.49 8.29
N SER A 45 17.46 16.28 7.82
CA SER A 45 18.07 15.70 6.63
C SER A 45 17.04 15.03 5.73
N SER A 46 17.37 14.95 4.45
CA SER A 46 16.66 14.17 3.44
C SER A 46 17.65 13.63 2.40
N SER A 47 17.11 12.95 1.40
CA SER A 47 17.84 12.56 0.20
C SER A 47 17.54 13.53 -0.93
N GLY A 48 18.36 13.52 -1.97
CA GLY A 48 18.16 14.34 -3.15
C GLY A 48 18.76 13.73 -4.40
N ILE A 49 18.48 14.37 -5.51
CA ILE A 49 18.96 13.99 -6.84
C ILE A 49 19.74 15.13 -7.49
N ILE A 50 20.92 14.83 -8.00
CA ILE A 50 21.71 15.73 -8.84
C ILE A 50 21.10 15.76 -10.24
N LEU A 51 20.92 16.96 -10.79
CA LEU A 51 20.41 17.11 -12.16
C LEU A 51 21.55 17.10 -13.19
N PRO A 52 21.56 16.15 -14.15
CA PRO A 52 22.54 16.17 -15.21
C PRO A 52 22.35 17.37 -16.15
N LYS A 53 23.42 17.75 -16.85
CA LYS A 53 23.46 18.90 -17.78
C LYS A 53 22.33 18.88 -18.81
N GLN A 54 21.84 17.71 -19.21
CA GLN A 54 20.71 17.58 -20.14
C GLN A 54 19.44 18.32 -19.68
N PHE A 55 19.24 18.45 -18.36
CA PHE A 55 18.09 19.15 -17.78
C PHE A 55 18.35 20.65 -17.51
N GLY A 56 19.53 21.21 -17.82
CA GLY A 56 19.90 22.61 -17.48
C GLY A 56 20.61 23.39 -18.60
N SER A 57 20.33 24.69 -18.75
CA SER A 57 20.84 25.51 -19.88
C SER A 57 22.28 26.02 -19.68
N LYS A 58 22.83 25.86 -18.47
CA LYS A 58 24.22 26.15 -18.10
C LYS A 58 24.69 25.03 -17.15
N PRO A 59 26.00 24.77 -17.00
CA PRO A 59 26.53 23.89 -15.95
C PRO A 59 26.31 24.54 -14.58
N MET A 60 25.07 24.50 -14.10
CA MET A 60 24.72 24.78 -12.72
C MET A 60 24.47 23.45 -12.06
N SER A 61 25.22 23.20 -10.99
CA SER A 61 25.14 22.02 -10.13
C SER A 61 23.86 22.08 -9.30
N LEU A 62 22.75 21.81 -9.98
CA LEU A 62 21.43 21.80 -9.40
C LEU A 62 21.16 20.46 -8.73
N VAL A 63 20.49 20.53 -7.58
CA VAL A 63 20.02 19.37 -6.83
C VAL A 63 18.53 19.56 -6.55
N MET A 64 17.73 18.51 -6.75
CA MET A 64 16.33 18.48 -6.36
C MET A 64 16.14 17.65 -5.10
N THR A 65 15.18 18.07 -4.27
CA THR A 65 14.73 17.32 -3.09
C THR A 65 13.31 17.70 -2.70
N VAL A 66 12.78 17.09 -1.65
CA VAL A 66 11.51 17.49 -1.05
C VAL A 66 11.61 18.84 -0.34
N ALA A 67 10.60 19.69 -0.51
CA ALA A 67 10.57 20.99 0.16
C ALA A 67 10.38 20.89 1.68
N SER A 68 9.83 19.77 2.17
CA SER A 68 9.40 19.60 3.56
C SER A 68 10.50 19.77 4.60
N ILE A 69 11.78 19.57 4.25
CA ILE A 69 12.91 19.81 5.19
C ILE A 69 13.42 21.26 5.17
N ILE A 70 13.05 22.04 4.15
CA ILE A 70 13.46 23.43 3.96
C ILE A 70 12.38 24.40 4.46
N GLU A 71 11.11 24.09 4.23
CA GLU A 71 9.95 24.91 4.62
C GLU A 71 9.97 25.40 6.07
N PRO A 72 10.38 24.60 7.09
CA PRO A 72 10.48 25.07 8.47
C PRO A 72 11.45 26.26 8.66
N PHE A 73 12.40 26.44 7.75
CA PHE A 73 13.45 27.46 7.79
C PHE A 73 13.19 28.65 6.86
N LEU A 74 12.05 28.71 6.16
CA LEU A 74 11.66 29.88 5.37
C LEU A 74 11.26 31.06 6.24
N SER A 75 11.50 32.29 5.76
CA SER A 75 11.06 33.53 6.41
C SER A 75 9.53 33.62 6.48
N SER A 76 8.99 34.32 7.49
CA SER A 76 7.53 34.46 7.67
C SER A 76 6.87 35.13 6.47
N ARG A 77 7.55 36.12 5.85
CA ARG A 77 7.11 36.79 4.61
C ARG A 77 6.79 35.80 3.50
N HIS A 78 7.55 34.70 3.38
CA HIS A 78 7.28 33.70 2.36
C HIS A 78 6.17 32.72 2.79
N ARG A 79 6.08 32.37 4.09
CA ARG A 79 5.03 31.47 4.60
C ARG A 79 3.63 32.06 4.49
N ASP A 80 3.49 33.36 4.74
CA ASP A 80 2.19 34.04 4.77
C ASP A 80 1.63 34.28 3.35
N HIS A 81 2.52 34.30 2.34
CA HIS A 81 2.17 34.47 0.92
C HIS A 81 2.25 33.16 0.10
N MET A 82 2.45 31.99 0.72
CA MET A 82 2.56 30.69 0.01
C MET A 82 1.29 30.25 -0.77
N SER A 83 0.18 30.97 -0.60
CA SER A 83 -1.09 30.80 -1.33
C SER A 83 -1.31 31.82 -2.45
N GLN A 84 -0.49 32.87 -2.56
CA GLN A 84 -0.62 33.94 -3.55
C GLN A 84 0.77 34.30 -4.12
N THR A 85 0.93 34.03 -5.42
CA THR A 85 1.99 34.44 -6.38
C THR A 85 3.36 33.75 -6.39
N ASP A 86 3.67 33.18 -7.56
CA ASP A 86 4.94 32.58 -8.03
C ASP A 86 6.13 33.58 -8.17
N GLN A 87 6.10 34.74 -7.51
CA GLN A 87 7.03 35.86 -7.81
C GLN A 87 7.97 36.26 -6.66
N VAL A 88 7.86 35.67 -5.47
CA VAL A 88 8.78 35.97 -4.36
C VAL A 88 9.86 34.90 -4.29
N LYS A 89 11.13 35.29 -4.51
CA LYS A 89 12.28 34.41 -4.31
C LYS A 89 12.23 33.84 -2.89
N PRO A 90 12.31 32.52 -2.69
CA PRO A 90 12.25 31.94 -1.36
C PRO A 90 13.47 32.34 -0.55
N GLU A 91 13.24 32.83 0.67
CA GLU A 91 14.30 33.29 1.57
C GLU A 91 14.31 32.49 2.86
N LEU A 92 15.50 32.02 3.24
CA LEU A 92 15.73 31.36 4.52
C LEU A 92 15.81 32.40 5.64
N ILE A 93 15.44 31.99 6.85
CA ILE A 93 15.67 32.83 8.04
C ILE A 93 17.18 33.04 8.28
N PRO A 94 17.58 34.16 8.91
CA PRO A 94 18.97 34.37 9.30
C PRO A 94 19.53 33.20 10.12
N GLY A 95 20.73 32.74 9.75
CA GLY A 95 21.42 31.63 10.41
C GLY A 95 21.00 30.23 9.95
N ALA A 96 20.01 30.11 9.05
CA ALA A 96 19.72 28.85 8.38
C ALA A 96 20.70 28.60 7.21
N GLN A 97 21.11 27.35 7.04
CA GLN A 97 22.09 26.91 6.05
C GLN A 97 21.64 25.57 5.45
N ILE A 98 21.96 25.38 4.16
CA ILE A 98 21.71 24.15 3.42
C ILE A 98 23.06 23.61 2.97
N ASP A 99 23.32 22.33 3.27
CA ASP A 99 24.50 21.61 2.85
C ASP A 99 24.09 20.33 2.10
N ILE A 100 24.91 19.93 1.13
CA ILE A 100 24.72 18.72 0.32
C ILE A 100 25.96 17.86 0.47
N MET A 101 25.78 16.60 0.87
CA MET A 101 26.84 15.62 0.91
C MET A 101 26.83 14.80 -0.38
N VAL A 102 28.00 14.75 -1.01
CA VAL A 102 28.23 14.02 -2.26
C VAL A 102 29.28 12.95 -2.02
N GLU A 103 29.16 11.81 -2.70
CA GLU A 103 30.17 10.74 -2.71
C GLU A 103 31.01 10.81 -3.99
N GLY A 104 32.26 10.35 -3.91
CA GLY A 104 33.30 10.53 -4.93
C GLY A 104 32.95 10.04 -6.33
N ASN A 105 32.61 10.99 -7.20
CA ASN A 105 32.92 11.05 -8.63
C ASN A 105 33.14 12.51 -9.11
N ALA A 106 33.23 13.47 -8.18
CA ALA A 106 33.41 14.89 -8.50
C ALA A 106 34.86 15.38 -8.35
N THR A 107 35.83 14.52 -7.98
CA THR A 107 37.23 14.88 -7.66
C THR A 107 38.24 14.22 -8.58
N LEU A 108 39.20 15.01 -9.08
CA LEU A 108 40.53 14.58 -9.58
C LEU A 108 41.45 14.03 -8.46
N THR A 109 40.88 13.67 -7.31
CA THR A 109 41.60 13.16 -6.13
C THR A 109 40.84 11.95 -5.62
N ASP A 110 41.50 10.79 -5.57
CA ASP A 110 41.00 9.46 -5.17
C ASP A 110 40.53 9.33 -3.71
N SER A 111 39.94 10.38 -3.14
CA SER A 111 39.36 10.34 -1.79
C SER A 111 37.91 9.89 -1.88
N GLU A 112 37.65 8.61 -1.63
CA GLU A 112 36.30 8.01 -1.53
C GLU A 112 35.45 8.59 -0.37
N THR A 113 36.00 9.52 0.42
CA THR A 113 35.34 10.07 1.61
C THR A 113 34.22 11.07 1.25
N PRO A 114 32.98 10.87 1.71
CA PRO A 114 31.90 11.83 1.52
C PRO A 114 32.23 13.18 2.17
N HIS A 115 31.88 14.28 1.51
CA HIS A 115 32.09 15.64 2.04
C HIS A 115 30.88 16.55 1.81
N TRP A 116 30.71 17.53 2.70
CA TRP A 116 29.63 18.51 2.66
C TRP A 116 30.00 19.71 1.80
N LEU A 117 29.07 20.13 0.94
CA LEU A 117 29.17 21.32 0.11
C LEU A 117 28.01 22.27 0.42
N PRO A 118 28.26 23.59 0.59
CA PRO A 118 27.20 24.55 0.81
C PRO A 118 26.34 24.72 -0.44
N ALA A 119 25.05 24.94 -0.23
CA ALA A 119 24.07 25.15 -1.28
C ALA A 119 23.11 26.31 -0.97
N GLU A 120 22.57 26.89 -2.03
CA GLU A 120 21.58 27.95 -1.99
C GLU A 120 20.22 27.44 -2.46
N LEU A 121 19.15 27.89 -1.80
CA LEU A 121 17.80 27.66 -2.26
C LEU A 121 17.50 28.56 -3.47
N VAL A 122 17.15 27.95 -4.59
CA VAL A 122 16.83 28.65 -5.84
C VAL A 122 15.32 28.86 -5.95
N ALA A 123 14.56 27.77 -5.78
CA ALA A 123 13.12 27.77 -6.00
C ALA A 123 12.42 26.68 -5.17
N LEU A 124 11.13 26.90 -4.95
CA LEU A 124 10.18 25.89 -4.50
C LEU A 124 9.18 25.69 -5.63
N VAL A 125 8.97 24.44 -6.02
CA VAL A 125 8.14 24.10 -7.19
C VAL A 125 7.01 23.18 -6.73
N ASP A 126 5.78 23.64 -6.93
CA ASP A 126 4.58 22.82 -6.77
C ASP A 126 4.49 21.82 -7.93
N ILE A 127 4.05 20.59 -7.66
CA ILE A 127 3.79 19.55 -8.67
C ILE A 127 2.27 19.30 -8.72
N PRO A 128 1.50 20.09 -9.50
CA PRO A 128 0.04 20.10 -9.38
C PRO A 128 -0.61 18.76 -9.70
N ALA A 129 -0.10 18.04 -10.71
CA ALA A 129 -0.62 16.74 -11.11
C ALA A 129 -0.53 15.72 -9.95
N SER A 130 0.62 15.65 -9.29
CA SER A 130 0.84 14.74 -8.14
C SER A 130 0.12 15.21 -6.89
N PHE A 131 0.01 16.52 -6.67
CA PHE A 131 -0.77 17.10 -5.59
C PHE A 131 -2.25 16.68 -5.68
N ILE A 132 -2.87 16.88 -6.85
CA ILE A 132 -4.28 16.53 -7.09
C ILE A 132 -4.47 15.02 -6.90
N ALA A 133 -3.58 14.20 -7.46
CA ALA A 133 -3.61 12.75 -7.29
C ALA A 133 -3.58 12.32 -5.82
N LEU A 134 -2.64 12.88 -5.05
CA LEU A 134 -2.49 12.58 -3.63
C LEU A 134 -3.69 13.06 -2.81
N GLN A 135 -4.22 14.24 -3.14
CA GLN A 135 -5.42 14.78 -2.50
C GLN A 135 -6.64 13.89 -2.76
N SER A 136 -6.83 13.40 -3.99
CA SER A 136 -7.92 12.49 -4.32
C SER A 136 -7.83 11.19 -3.53
N LEU A 137 -6.64 10.60 -3.41
CA LEU A 137 -6.43 9.37 -2.62
C LEU A 137 -6.75 9.56 -1.13
N ILE A 138 -6.30 10.67 -0.55
CA ILE A 138 -6.61 11.01 0.85
C ILE A 138 -8.11 11.29 1.02
N GLY A 139 -8.71 12.04 0.10
CA GLY A 139 -10.13 12.43 0.14
C GLY A 139 -11.11 11.25 -0.01
N SER A 140 -10.77 10.23 -0.80
CA SER A 140 -11.57 9.00 -0.93
C SER A 140 -11.75 8.24 0.40
N SER A 141 -10.91 8.52 1.39
CA SER A 141 -10.93 7.84 2.69
C SER A 141 -11.77 8.53 3.78
N SER A 142 -12.20 9.78 3.57
CA SER A 142 -12.74 10.69 4.60
C SER A 142 -14.08 10.30 5.25
N GLY A 143 -14.69 9.16 4.91
CA GLY A 143 -15.94 8.69 5.50
C GLY A 143 -15.78 7.83 6.76
N SER A 144 -14.57 7.60 7.27
CA SER A 144 -14.32 6.86 8.51
C SER A 144 -13.22 7.55 9.33
N LEU A 145 -13.59 8.07 10.51
CA LEU A 145 -12.68 8.81 11.41
C LEU A 145 -11.44 7.98 11.83
N ASP A 146 -11.58 6.65 11.90
CA ASP A 146 -10.52 5.75 12.36
C ASP A 146 -9.63 5.20 11.22
N HIS A 147 -9.94 5.50 9.95
CA HIS A 147 -9.29 4.89 8.78
C HIS A 147 -8.80 5.91 7.73
N GLY A 148 -8.72 7.19 8.10
CA GLY A 148 -8.19 8.24 7.24
C GLY A 148 -6.72 8.05 6.90
N TRP A 149 -6.33 8.55 5.72
CA TRP A 149 -4.95 8.56 5.26
C TRP A 149 -4.29 9.92 5.51
N GLU A 150 -3.01 9.91 5.84
CA GLU A 150 -2.19 11.10 5.99
C GLU A 150 -0.79 10.89 5.42
N VAL A 151 -0.09 11.98 5.13
CA VAL A 151 1.30 11.91 4.66
C VAL A 151 2.24 12.08 5.84
N GLY A 152 3.09 11.09 6.06
CA GLY A 152 4.12 11.14 7.08
C GLY A 152 4.66 9.78 7.46
N TRP A 153 5.82 9.81 8.11
CA TRP A 153 6.48 8.61 8.60
C TRP A 153 5.78 8.08 9.85
N SER A 154 5.51 6.78 9.91
CA SER A 154 4.96 6.14 11.12
C SER A 154 5.84 6.30 12.36
N LEU A 155 7.15 6.49 12.16
CA LEU A 155 8.14 6.74 13.21
C LEU A 155 8.12 8.19 13.74
N ALA A 156 7.41 9.11 13.07
CA ALA A 156 7.27 10.48 13.56
C ALA A 156 6.17 10.53 14.64
N SER A 157 6.50 11.09 15.81
CA SER A 157 5.53 11.32 16.88
C SER A 157 4.62 12.50 16.54
N TYR A 158 3.54 12.25 15.82
CA TYR A 158 2.43 13.20 15.71
C TYR A 158 1.59 13.09 16.99
N ASN A 159 1.99 13.79 18.07
CA ASN A 159 1.13 13.91 19.24
C ASN A 159 -0.17 14.59 18.81
N ASP A 160 -1.30 13.88 18.85
CA ASP A 160 -2.68 14.38 18.64
C ASP A 160 -3.11 15.44 19.70
N GLY A 161 -2.18 15.98 20.49
CA GLY A 161 -2.45 16.89 21.61
C GLY A 161 -2.49 18.38 21.29
N HIS A 162 -2.03 18.82 20.12
CA HIS A 162 -2.06 20.26 19.78
C HIS A 162 -2.30 20.46 18.28
N GLN A 163 -3.54 20.81 17.93
CA GLN A 163 -3.83 21.54 16.70
C GLN A 163 -2.93 22.79 16.60
N PRO A 164 -2.56 23.24 15.39
CA PRO A 164 -1.86 24.50 15.23
C PRO A 164 -2.72 25.63 15.81
N TYR A 165 -2.22 26.28 16.85
CA TYR A 165 -2.79 27.50 17.41
C TYR A 165 -2.66 28.60 16.35
N PHE A 166 -3.69 28.74 15.52
CA PHE A 166 -3.92 29.98 14.77
C PHE A 166 -4.54 30.97 15.75
N ASP A 167 -3.79 32.01 16.06
CA ASP A 167 -4.25 33.14 16.85
C ASP A 167 -5.24 33.95 15.99
N THR A 168 -6.51 33.57 16.05
CA THR A 168 -7.62 34.37 15.52
C THR A 168 -8.69 34.43 16.58
N THR A 169 -8.73 35.57 17.26
CA THR A 169 -9.85 36.04 18.07
C THR A 169 -11.12 36.06 17.23
N GLN A 170 -12.01 35.08 17.40
CA GLN A 170 -13.43 35.25 17.06
C GLN A 170 -14.33 34.23 17.78
N LYS A 171 -15.50 34.76 18.18
CA LYS A 171 -16.48 34.22 19.14
C LYS A 171 -17.06 32.86 18.76
N GLU A 172 -17.42 32.12 19.82
CA GLU A 172 -18.08 30.81 19.83
C GLU A 172 -19.32 30.73 18.91
N ALA A 173 -19.31 29.73 18.02
CA ALA A 173 -20.47 29.27 17.23
C ALA A 173 -20.44 27.72 17.16
N PRO A 174 -21.60 27.05 16.96
CA PRO A 174 -21.80 25.68 17.44
C PRO A 174 -20.98 24.59 16.71
N LEU A 175 -20.49 23.66 17.54
CA LEU A 175 -19.42 22.70 17.31
C LEU A 175 -19.90 21.39 16.65
N SER A 176 -20.21 21.41 15.35
CA SER A 176 -20.33 20.15 14.57
C SER A 176 -20.04 20.31 13.08
N THR A 177 -20.36 21.46 12.48
CA THR A 177 -20.11 21.72 11.05
C THR A 177 -18.70 22.27 10.76
N VAL A 178 -18.01 22.84 11.76
CA VAL A 178 -16.70 23.50 11.58
C VAL A 178 -15.53 22.49 11.54
N LYS A 179 -15.66 21.31 12.16
CA LYS A 179 -14.58 20.30 12.17
C LYS A 179 -14.30 19.70 10.79
N SER A 180 -15.35 19.37 10.02
CA SER A 180 -15.18 18.76 8.69
C SER A 180 -14.57 19.72 7.66
N GLN A 181 -14.87 21.03 7.75
CA GLN A 181 -14.25 22.04 6.90
C GLN A 181 -12.79 22.29 7.26
N LEU A 182 -12.43 22.32 8.55
CA LEU A 182 -11.05 22.52 9.01
C LEU A 182 -10.15 21.32 8.67
N GLU A 183 -10.68 20.09 8.73
CA GLU A 183 -9.98 18.86 8.36
C GLU A 183 -9.79 18.71 6.84
N SER A 184 -10.77 19.15 6.03
CA SER A 184 -10.67 19.21 4.56
C SER A 184 -9.59 20.21 4.10
N VAL A 185 -9.53 21.39 4.74
CA VAL A 185 -8.48 22.38 4.47
C VAL A 185 -7.10 21.88 4.95
N GLY A 186 -7.03 21.22 6.11
CA GLY A 186 -5.80 20.65 6.65
C GLY A 186 -5.24 19.48 5.80
N SER A 187 -6.10 18.60 5.29
CA SER A 187 -5.71 17.51 4.39
C SER A 187 -5.24 18.02 3.01
N SER A 188 -5.91 19.03 2.47
CA SER A 188 -5.50 19.74 1.26
C SER A 188 -4.10 20.38 1.39
N LEU A 189 -3.85 21.11 2.49
CA LEU A 189 -2.54 21.72 2.75
C LEU A 189 -1.42 20.67 2.92
N ASN A 190 -1.70 19.58 3.63
CA ASN A 190 -0.73 18.50 3.85
C ASN A 190 -0.33 17.79 2.55
N ALA A 191 -1.27 17.56 1.63
CA ALA A 191 -0.99 16.95 0.33
C ALA A 191 -0.16 17.89 -0.57
N LYS A 192 -0.43 19.20 -0.53
CA LYS A 192 0.33 20.20 -1.28
C LYS A 192 1.79 20.20 -0.86
N TRP A 193 2.05 20.27 0.45
CA TRP A 193 3.42 20.30 0.99
C TRP A 193 4.14 18.96 0.81
N ALA A 194 3.41 17.85 0.75
CA ALA A 194 3.99 16.53 0.50
C ALA A 194 4.56 16.36 -0.92
N THR A 195 4.05 17.10 -1.90
CA THR A 195 4.44 16.93 -3.32
C THR A 195 5.33 18.04 -3.84
N ARG A 196 5.48 19.12 -3.07
CA ARG A 196 6.36 20.24 -3.39
C ARG A 196 7.83 19.86 -3.29
N ILE A 197 8.61 20.33 -4.25
CA ILE A 197 10.05 20.10 -4.32
C ILE A 197 10.82 21.41 -4.16
N ALA A 198 12.08 21.29 -3.76
CA ALA A 198 13.02 22.38 -3.71
C ALA A 198 14.15 22.17 -4.71
N ILE A 199 14.52 23.26 -5.40
CA ILE A 199 15.67 23.32 -6.28
C ILE A 199 16.79 24.04 -5.55
N LEU A 200 17.92 23.37 -5.41
CA LEU A 200 19.12 23.85 -4.76
C LEU A 200 20.23 24.05 -5.79
N LYS A 201 21.14 24.99 -5.52
CA LYS A 201 22.33 25.23 -6.33
C LYS A 201 23.57 25.17 -5.46
N LEU A 202 24.57 24.37 -5.84
CA LEU A 202 25.87 24.38 -5.16
C LEU A 202 26.58 25.73 -5.32
N SER A 203 27.16 26.24 -4.23
CA SER A 203 27.81 27.56 -4.22
C SER A 203 29.20 27.57 -4.88
N SER A 204 29.91 26.44 -4.93
CA SER A 204 31.35 26.42 -5.25
C SER A 204 31.82 25.37 -6.25
N ARG A 205 30.96 24.42 -6.70
CA ARG A 205 31.40 23.28 -7.52
C ARG A 205 30.34 22.85 -8.53
N SER A 206 30.71 22.62 -9.79
CA SER A 206 29.90 21.94 -10.81
C SER A 206 30.04 20.42 -10.74
N PHE A 207 28.98 19.70 -11.13
CA PHE A 207 29.09 18.28 -11.45
C PHE A 207 29.49 18.16 -12.92
N GLU A 208 30.72 17.73 -13.17
CA GLU A 208 31.22 17.45 -14.52
C GLU A 208 31.14 15.94 -14.75
N ASP A 209 30.92 15.53 -16.00
CA ASP A 209 30.95 14.13 -16.44
C ASP A 209 29.88 13.17 -15.86
N LEU A 210 28.72 13.68 -15.43
CA LEU A 210 27.56 12.83 -15.12
C LEU A 210 27.03 12.13 -16.38
N PRO A 211 26.67 10.83 -16.29
CA PRO A 211 26.02 10.13 -17.39
C PRO A 211 24.67 10.75 -17.72
N ASN A 212 24.20 10.55 -18.94
CA ASN A 212 22.84 10.91 -19.32
C ASN A 212 21.84 10.04 -18.55
N LEU A 213 20.78 10.66 -18.06
CA LEU A 213 19.72 9.98 -17.33
C LEU A 213 18.64 9.58 -18.32
N ASN A 214 18.47 8.28 -18.53
CA ASN A 214 17.37 7.75 -19.34
C ASN A 214 16.05 7.93 -18.59
N THR A 215 14.94 8.07 -19.32
CA THR A 215 13.59 8.17 -18.75
C THR A 215 12.69 7.17 -19.45
N SER A 216 11.87 6.43 -18.70
CA SER A 216 10.77 5.66 -19.29
C SER A 216 9.46 6.45 -19.20
N PRO A 217 8.68 6.53 -20.28
CA PRO A 217 7.37 7.18 -20.25
C PRO A 217 6.30 6.35 -19.54
N GLN A 218 6.54 5.06 -19.27
CA GLN A 218 5.52 4.17 -18.73
C GLN A 218 6.07 3.28 -17.61
N ASN A 219 5.41 3.34 -16.45
CA ASN A 219 5.65 2.46 -15.32
C ASN A 219 4.42 1.57 -15.14
N LYS A 220 4.62 0.26 -15.10
CA LYS A 220 3.59 -0.76 -14.99
C LYS A 220 3.61 -1.41 -13.62
N ARG A 221 2.48 -1.98 -13.22
CA ARG A 221 2.42 -2.69 -11.93
C ARG A 221 3.28 -3.95 -12.00
N GLY A 222 4.07 -4.17 -10.94
CA GLY A 222 5.05 -5.26 -10.86
C GLY A 222 6.43 -4.93 -11.44
N ASP A 223 6.63 -3.74 -12.00
CA ASP A 223 7.95 -3.27 -12.45
C ASP A 223 8.89 -3.07 -11.25
N LEU A 224 10.17 -3.39 -11.43
CA LEU A 224 11.21 -3.24 -10.41
C LEU A 224 11.49 -1.76 -10.15
N LEU A 225 11.67 -1.41 -8.88
CA LEU A 225 12.10 -0.09 -8.43
C LEU A 225 13.32 -0.20 -7.52
N LEU A 226 14.30 0.68 -7.74
CA LEU A 226 15.44 0.89 -6.86
C LEU A 226 15.48 2.34 -6.40
N ALA A 227 15.42 2.56 -5.09
CA ALA A 227 15.65 3.86 -4.48
C ALA A 227 17.00 3.89 -3.78
N MET A 228 17.77 4.95 -3.97
CA MET A 228 19.02 5.17 -3.27
C MET A 228 18.99 6.49 -2.50
N GLY A 229 19.11 6.41 -1.18
CA GLY A 229 18.96 7.55 -0.28
C GLY A 229 19.80 7.46 0.99
N ALA A 230 19.48 8.30 1.96
CA ALA A 230 20.20 8.45 3.22
C ALA A 230 19.24 8.37 4.44
N PRO A 231 18.72 7.19 4.77
CA PRO A 231 17.85 7.02 5.92
C PRO A 231 18.56 7.46 7.21
N PHE A 232 17.89 8.21 8.08
CA PHE A 232 18.47 8.71 9.34
C PHE A 232 19.76 9.51 9.16
N GLY A 233 20.02 10.04 7.96
CA GLY A 233 21.32 10.60 7.62
C GLY A 233 21.77 11.70 8.58
N VAL A 234 20.84 12.48 9.14
CA VAL A 234 21.14 13.49 10.16
C VAL A 234 21.93 12.93 11.35
N LEU A 235 21.67 11.68 11.75
CA LEU A 235 22.30 11.04 12.91
C LEU A 235 23.71 10.51 12.60
N SER A 236 23.89 9.91 11.43
CA SER A 236 25.17 9.33 11.05
C SER A 236 25.34 9.27 9.54
N PRO A 237 25.75 10.38 8.90
CA PRO A 237 25.81 10.48 7.44
C PRO A 237 26.65 9.37 6.80
N ALA A 238 27.81 9.05 7.38
CA ALA A 238 28.73 8.05 6.84
C ALA A 238 28.20 6.60 6.90
N HIS A 239 27.27 6.29 7.80
CA HIS A 239 26.70 4.94 7.90
C HIS A 239 25.52 4.73 6.96
N PHE A 240 24.79 5.81 6.65
CA PHE A 240 23.51 5.69 5.97
C PHE A 240 23.47 6.29 4.57
N CYS A 241 24.47 7.07 4.15
CA CYS A 241 24.52 7.57 2.79
C CYS A 241 24.50 6.44 1.77
N ASN A 242 23.79 6.65 0.66
CA ASN A 242 23.67 5.71 -0.45
C ASN A 242 23.16 4.32 -0.04
N SER A 243 22.28 4.29 0.97
CA SER A 243 21.49 3.10 1.31
C SER A 243 20.53 2.76 0.17
N ILE A 244 20.45 1.47 -0.14
CA ILE A 244 19.66 0.94 -1.26
C ILE A 244 18.38 0.31 -0.71
N SER A 245 17.25 0.70 -1.28
CA SER A 245 15.97 0.01 -1.12
C SER A 245 15.50 -0.49 -2.48
N VAL A 246 15.07 -1.75 -2.54
CA VAL A 246 14.51 -2.36 -3.74
C VAL A 246 13.06 -2.74 -3.47
N GLY A 247 12.21 -2.55 -4.46
CA GLY A 247 10.79 -2.83 -4.38
C GLY A 247 10.16 -2.86 -5.76
N TYR A 248 8.85 -2.70 -5.80
CA TYR A 248 8.10 -2.79 -7.05
C TYR A 248 6.98 -1.75 -7.11
N VAL A 249 6.59 -1.37 -8.33
CA VAL A 249 5.40 -0.55 -8.56
C VAL A 249 4.17 -1.36 -8.15
N SER A 250 3.46 -0.92 -7.12
CA SER A 250 2.24 -1.57 -6.66
C SER A 250 1.00 -1.06 -7.35
N ASN A 251 0.94 0.26 -7.59
CA ASN A 251 -0.19 0.88 -8.23
C ASN A 251 0.19 2.22 -8.86
N CYS A 252 -0.63 2.70 -9.79
CA CYS A 252 -0.45 3.95 -10.51
C CYS A 252 -1.74 4.78 -10.38
N TYR A 253 -1.60 6.09 -10.23
CA TYR A 253 -2.73 7.02 -10.19
C TYR A 253 -2.49 8.23 -11.11
N PRO A 254 -3.44 8.63 -11.95
CA PRO A 254 -4.74 7.99 -12.19
C PRO A 254 -4.61 6.57 -12.78
N PRO A 255 -5.56 5.66 -12.51
CA PRO A 255 -5.40 4.24 -12.79
C PRO A 255 -5.34 3.85 -14.28
N SER A 256 -6.05 4.59 -15.13
CA SER A 256 -6.18 4.30 -16.58
C SER A 256 -5.41 5.31 -17.46
N SER A 257 -4.51 6.10 -16.88
CA SER A 257 -3.73 7.10 -17.62
C SER A 257 -2.46 6.47 -18.18
N SER A 258 -2.10 6.82 -19.42
CA SER A 258 -0.78 6.49 -19.98
C SER A 258 0.36 7.19 -19.24
N LYS A 259 0.05 8.28 -18.51
CA LYS A 259 0.97 9.02 -17.66
C LYS A 259 0.45 9.03 -16.23
N ALA A 260 1.13 8.32 -15.34
CA ALA A 260 0.83 8.39 -13.93
C ALA A 260 1.24 9.76 -13.37
N SER A 261 0.41 10.32 -12.49
CA SER A 261 0.75 11.49 -11.67
C SER A 261 1.32 11.09 -10.32
N LEU A 262 1.13 9.84 -9.90
CA LEU A 262 1.60 9.29 -8.64
C LEU A 262 1.79 7.78 -8.78
N LEU A 263 2.87 7.23 -8.24
CA LEU A 263 3.03 5.78 -8.08
C LEU A 263 2.96 5.40 -6.61
N MET A 264 2.36 4.26 -6.35
CA MET A 264 2.46 3.53 -5.09
C MET A 264 3.49 2.44 -5.26
N ALA A 265 4.36 2.27 -4.28
CA ALA A 265 5.44 1.30 -4.34
C ALA A 265 5.47 0.41 -3.09
N ASP A 266 5.56 -0.90 -3.30
CA ASP A 266 5.95 -1.87 -2.28
C ASP A 266 7.48 -1.85 -2.20
N ILE A 267 7.98 -0.81 -1.52
CA ILE A 267 9.39 -0.58 -1.27
C ILE A 267 9.56 -0.17 0.19
N ARG A 268 10.55 -0.74 0.87
CA ARG A 268 10.83 -0.42 2.28
C ARG A 268 11.80 0.74 2.36
N CYS A 269 11.26 1.96 2.43
CA CYS A 269 12.04 3.17 2.68
C CYS A 269 11.86 3.64 4.12
N LEU A 270 12.81 4.45 4.60
CA LEU A 270 12.89 4.92 5.98
C LEU A 270 13.05 6.44 6.04
N PRO A 271 12.73 7.10 7.17
CA PRO A 271 12.88 8.55 7.31
C PRO A 271 14.27 9.05 6.92
N GLY A 272 14.32 10.14 6.16
CA GLY A 272 15.55 10.65 5.52
C GLY A 272 15.70 10.20 4.07
N MET A 273 14.95 9.18 3.62
CA MET A 273 14.90 8.77 2.22
C MET A 273 13.90 9.58 1.37
N GLU A 274 13.07 10.45 1.96
CA GLU A 274 12.29 11.39 1.18
C GLU A 274 13.23 12.23 0.29
N GLY A 275 12.87 12.43 -0.98
CA GLY A 275 13.71 13.06 -1.99
C GLY A 275 14.70 12.13 -2.70
N SER A 276 14.75 10.83 -2.39
CA SER A 276 15.63 9.89 -3.10
C SER A 276 15.21 9.75 -4.56
N PRO A 277 16.15 9.68 -5.51
CA PRO A 277 15.85 9.23 -6.86
C PRO A 277 15.42 7.76 -6.86
N VAL A 278 14.50 7.43 -7.76
CA VAL A 278 13.99 6.08 -7.98
C VAL A 278 14.27 5.67 -9.43
N PHE A 279 14.85 4.49 -9.61
CA PHE A 279 15.28 3.93 -10.88
C PHE A 279 14.53 2.63 -11.21
N GLY A 280 14.31 2.39 -12.49
CA GLY A 280 13.71 1.17 -13.01
C GLY A 280 14.76 0.10 -13.38
N GLU A 281 14.29 -0.98 -14.00
CA GLU A 281 15.11 -2.15 -14.35
C GLU A 281 16.13 -1.88 -15.48
N GLN A 282 15.92 -0.83 -16.28
CA GLN A 282 16.82 -0.37 -17.33
C GLN A 282 17.63 0.88 -16.89
N SER A 283 17.77 1.10 -15.58
CA SER A 283 18.50 2.23 -14.98
C SER A 283 17.98 3.61 -15.42
N GLU A 284 16.75 3.65 -15.92
CA GLU A 284 16.02 4.87 -16.21
C GLU A 284 15.46 5.47 -14.93
N ILE A 285 15.39 6.80 -14.86
CA ILE A 285 14.72 7.45 -13.75
C ILE A 285 13.21 7.29 -13.88
N VAL A 286 12.62 6.78 -12.82
CA VAL A 286 11.18 6.62 -12.65
C VAL A 286 10.59 7.86 -11.97
N GLY A 287 11.30 8.41 -10.98
CA GLY A 287 10.83 9.56 -10.23
C GLY A 287 11.59 9.82 -8.95
N MET A 288 10.92 10.44 -7.99
CA MET A 288 11.48 10.80 -6.69
C MET A 288 10.57 10.35 -5.55
N LEU A 289 11.15 9.79 -4.49
CA LEU A 289 10.39 9.45 -3.29
C LEU A 289 9.86 10.70 -2.60
N THR A 290 8.65 10.60 -2.07
CA THR A 290 8.16 11.50 -1.03
C THR A 290 7.94 10.72 0.27
N ARG A 291 7.49 11.41 1.31
CA ARG A 291 7.07 10.76 2.56
C ARG A 291 5.89 9.81 2.27
N PRO A 292 5.79 8.67 2.97
CA PRO A 292 4.75 7.69 2.71
C PRO A 292 3.35 8.21 3.03
N LEU A 293 2.36 7.55 2.43
CA LEU A 293 0.99 7.57 2.90
C LEU A 293 0.84 6.57 4.04
N ARG A 294 0.30 7.03 5.17
CA ARG A 294 0.03 6.22 6.35
C ARG A 294 -1.46 6.22 6.65
N GLN A 295 -1.99 5.06 6.98
CA GLN A 295 -3.35 4.93 7.49
C GLN A 295 -3.37 5.11 9.00
N ARG A 296 -4.30 5.94 9.49
CA ARG A 296 -4.55 6.10 10.93
C ARG A 296 -5.02 4.76 11.53
N GLY A 297 -4.51 4.43 12.72
CA GLY A 297 -4.96 3.28 13.52
C GLY A 297 -4.56 1.87 13.04
N SER A 298 -4.17 1.65 11.78
CA SER A 298 -3.83 0.29 11.27
C SER A 298 -2.32 0.00 11.19
N GLY A 299 -1.49 1.05 11.21
CA GLY A 299 -0.04 0.94 10.98
C GLY A 299 0.33 0.65 9.52
N ALA A 300 -0.64 0.65 8.59
CA ALA A 300 -0.35 0.50 7.17
C ALA A 300 0.37 1.75 6.63
N GLU A 301 1.42 1.53 5.87
CA GLU A 301 2.26 2.55 5.27
C GLU A 301 2.55 2.15 3.81
N VAL A 302 2.37 3.09 2.88
CA VAL A 302 2.55 2.91 1.44
C VAL A 302 3.54 3.95 0.96
N GLN A 303 4.61 3.52 0.31
CA GLN A 303 5.56 4.47 -0.26
C GLN A 303 5.02 5.08 -1.55
N ILE A 304 5.35 6.35 -1.72
CA ILE A 304 4.84 7.18 -2.80
C ILE A 304 6.01 7.72 -3.61
N VAL A 305 5.92 7.55 -4.93
CA VAL A 305 6.87 8.09 -5.89
C VAL A 305 6.16 9.16 -6.70
N ILE A 306 6.75 10.35 -6.79
CA ILE A 306 6.36 11.40 -7.73
C ILE A 306 7.04 11.06 -9.07
N PRO A 307 6.28 10.73 -10.13
CA PRO A 307 6.83 10.37 -11.43
C PRO A 307 7.71 11.47 -12.00
N TRP A 308 8.79 11.07 -12.67
CA TRP A 308 9.74 12.02 -13.24
C TRP A 308 9.10 12.97 -14.25
N GLU A 309 8.18 12.47 -15.07
CA GLU A 309 7.46 13.31 -16.03
C GLU A 309 6.66 14.44 -15.36
N ALA A 310 5.98 14.16 -14.25
CA ALA A 310 5.22 15.16 -13.50
C ALA A 310 6.14 16.24 -12.90
N ILE A 311 7.36 15.85 -12.49
CA ILE A 311 8.39 16.78 -12.00
C ILE A 311 8.85 17.69 -13.13
N ILE A 312 9.26 17.11 -14.26
CA ILE A 312 9.81 17.86 -15.39
C ILE A 312 8.77 18.82 -15.99
N ASP A 313 7.52 18.39 -16.14
CA ASP A 313 6.43 19.23 -16.66
C ASP A 313 6.20 20.47 -15.78
N SER A 314 6.45 20.37 -14.47
CA SER A 314 6.32 21.49 -13.53
C SER A 314 7.59 22.37 -13.50
N CYS A 315 8.73 21.85 -13.94
CA CYS A 315 10.02 22.53 -13.89
C CYS A 315 10.44 23.21 -15.21
N VAL A 316 9.59 23.22 -16.24
CA VAL A 316 9.92 23.72 -17.60
C VAL A 316 10.52 25.15 -17.59
N GLY A 317 10.11 26.02 -16.67
CA GLY A 317 10.68 27.37 -16.54
C GLY A 317 12.13 27.43 -16.00
N PHE A 318 12.61 26.36 -15.37
CA PHE A 318 13.95 26.25 -14.78
C PHE A 318 14.90 25.34 -15.58
N LEU A 319 14.34 24.45 -16.41
CA LEU A 319 15.09 23.44 -17.16
C LEU A 319 15.37 23.89 -18.60
N SER A 320 16.41 23.32 -19.22
CA SER A 320 16.86 23.74 -20.56
C SER A 320 15.82 23.44 -21.65
N PRO A 321 15.80 24.21 -22.77
CA PRO A 321 15.00 23.87 -23.95
C PRO A 321 15.34 22.49 -24.54
N ASN A 322 16.57 21.99 -24.35
CA ASN A 322 16.97 20.66 -24.82
C ASN A 322 16.27 19.53 -24.04
N THR A 323 15.77 19.80 -22.83
CA THR A 323 14.88 18.88 -22.08
C THR A 323 13.60 18.61 -22.85
N ILE A 324 13.12 19.58 -23.64
CA ILE A 324 11.89 19.48 -24.43
C ILE A 324 12.13 18.57 -25.65
N ASN A 325 13.35 18.51 -26.18
CA ASN A 325 13.70 17.60 -27.28
C ASN A 325 13.73 16.12 -26.89
N LEU A 326 13.85 15.76 -25.60
CA LEU A 326 13.61 14.38 -25.14
C LEU A 326 12.15 13.93 -25.35
N LYS A 327 11.21 14.88 -25.48
CA LYS A 327 9.81 14.58 -25.86
C LYS A 327 9.65 14.30 -27.36
N ASP A 328 10.64 14.65 -28.19
CA ASP A 328 10.60 14.48 -29.65
C ASP A 328 11.48 13.32 -30.14
N SER A 329 12.52 12.89 -29.40
CA SER A 329 13.24 11.65 -29.71
C SER A 329 12.40 10.38 -29.46
N SER A 330 11.30 10.47 -28.72
CA SER A 330 10.29 9.40 -28.62
C SER A 330 9.34 9.32 -29.83
N LYS A 331 9.54 10.16 -30.86
CA LYS A 331 8.76 10.13 -32.12
C LYS A 331 9.47 9.44 -33.29
N HIS A 332 10.70 8.95 -33.12
CA HIS A 332 11.33 8.12 -34.14
C HIS A 332 11.17 6.63 -33.82
N ASP A 333 10.49 5.98 -34.76
CA ASP A 333 10.11 4.56 -34.82
C ASP A 333 8.92 4.13 -33.95
N HIS A 334 7.77 4.78 -34.16
CA HIS A 334 6.47 4.09 -34.02
C HIS A 334 6.27 3.10 -35.18
N GLY A 335 7.14 2.11 -35.29
CA GLY A 335 6.63 0.78 -35.59
C GLY A 335 5.68 0.46 -34.44
N SER A 336 4.42 0.17 -34.74
CA SER A 336 3.43 -0.30 -33.78
C SER A 336 3.85 -1.67 -33.23
N HIS A 337 4.93 -1.74 -32.47
CA HIS A 337 5.14 -2.83 -31.55
C HIS A 337 4.09 -2.62 -30.48
N LEU A 338 2.95 -3.29 -30.67
CA LEU A 338 1.95 -3.55 -29.64
C LEU A 338 2.73 -4.03 -28.40
N ILE A 339 3.00 -3.13 -27.46
CA ILE A 339 3.62 -3.52 -26.20
C ILE A 339 2.55 -4.32 -25.49
N HIS A 340 2.65 -5.65 -25.60
CA HIS A 340 1.73 -6.53 -24.92
C HIS A 340 1.79 -6.21 -23.42
N PRO A 341 0.63 -6.00 -22.76
CA PRO A 341 0.60 -5.86 -21.31
C PRO A 341 1.30 -7.07 -20.69
N ASN A 342 2.03 -6.84 -19.60
CA ASN A 342 2.72 -7.95 -18.95
C ASN A 342 1.66 -8.97 -18.46
N PRO A 343 1.98 -10.27 -18.38
CA PRO A 343 0.97 -11.29 -18.04
C PRO A 343 0.25 -11.04 -16.72
N VAL A 344 0.94 -10.40 -15.75
CA VAL A 344 0.37 -10.01 -14.46
C VAL A 344 -0.71 -8.94 -14.64
N GLU A 345 -0.47 -7.88 -15.41
CA GLU A 345 -1.43 -6.82 -15.72
C GLU A 345 -2.68 -7.36 -16.42
N LEU A 346 -2.51 -8.31 -17.34
CA LEU A 346 -3.65 -9.00 -17.98
C LEU A 346 -4.52 -9.70 -16.93
N ALA A 347 -3.90 -10.45 -16.02
CA ALA A 347 -4.60 -11.15 -14.96
C ALA A 347 -5.30 -10.22 -13.95
N MET A 348 -4.86 -8.96 -13.80
CA MET A 348 -5.50 -7.99 -12.90
C MET A 348 -6.95 -7.69 -13.31
N SER A 349 -7.27 -7.76 -14.61
CA SER A 349 -8.65 -7.55 -15.10
C SER A 349 -9.62 -8.64 -14.61
N SER A 350 -9.10 -9.78 -14.15
CA SER A 350 -9.86 -10.85 -13.52
C SER A 350 -10.07 -10.64 -12.02
N ILE A 351 -9.47 -9.61 -11.42
CA ILE A 351 -9.54 -9.34 -9.98
C ILE A 351 -10.58 -8.26 -9.71
N CYS A 352 -11.61 -8.61 -8.95
CA CYS A 352 -12.75 -7.76 -8.68
C CYS A 352 -12.67 -7.11 -7.30
N LEU A 353 -13.30 -5.95 -7.13
CA LEU A 353 -13.56 -5.37 -5.81
C LEU A 353 -14.99 -5.75 -5.38
N ILE A 354 -15.13 -6.35 -4.20
CA ILE A 354 -16.44 -6.71 -3.65
C ILE A 354 -16.73 -5.79 -2.48
N THR A 355 -17.95 -5.28 -2.39
CA THR A 355 -18.46 -4.53 -1.24
C THR A 355 -19.79 -5.08 -0.77
N ILE A 356 -20.01 -5.07 0.54
CA ILE A 356 -21.27 -5.48 1.17
C ILE A 356 -21.84 -4.28 1.91
N ASN A 357 -23.06 -3.89 1.54
CA ASN A 357 -23.79 -2.75 2.12
C ASN A 357 -22.96 -1.46 2.17
N ASP A 358 -21.97 -1.31 1.28
CA ASP A 358 -21.05 -0.17 1.22
C ASP A 358 -20.19 0.09 2.47
N GLY A 359 -20.06 -0.92 3.33
CA GLY A 359 -19.27 -0.83 4.57
C GLY A 359 -18.00 -1.66 4.56
N VAL A 360 -18.11 -2.96 4.24
CA VAL A 360 -16.99 -3.91 4.21
C VAL A 360 -16.62 -4.18 2.76
N TRP A 361 -15.32 -4.24 2.47
CA TRP A 361 -14.84 -4.60 1.15
C TRP A 361 -13.75 -5.66 1.20
N ALA A 362 -13.61 -6.38 0.10
CA ALA A 362 -12.59 -7.37 -0.14
C ALA A 362 -12.35 -7.51 -1.65
N SER A 363 -11.51 -8.46 -2.02
CA SER A 363 -11.23 -8.81 -3.39
C SER A 363 -12.02 -10.06 -3.80
N GLY A 364 -12.16 -10.26 -5.10
CA GLY A 364 -12.67 -11.49 -5.69
C GLY A 364 -11.91 -11.84 -6.97
N VAL A 365 -12.06 -13.07 -7.43
CA VAL A 365 -11.46 -13.55 -8.67
C VAL A 365 -12.55 -14.04 -9.62
N LEU A 366 -12.60 -13.47 -10.81
CA LEU A 366 -13.52 -13.83 -11.88
C LEU A 366 -13.13 -15.19 -12.48
N LEU A 367 -14.04 -16.16 -12.41
CA LEU A 367 -13.78 -17.55 -12.78
C LEU A 367 -14.23 -17.91 -14.21
N ASN A 368 -15.22 -17.20 -14.76
CA ASN A 368 -15.73 -17.49 -16.11
C ASN A 368 -16.41 -16.27 -16.75
N ASN A 369 -16.65 -16.37 -18.06
CA ASN A 369 -17.36 -15.34 -18.87
C ASN A 369 -18.85 -15.23 -18.55
N ARG A 370 -19.35 -16.02 -17.59
CA ARG A 370 -20.74 -15.96 -17.14
C ARG A 370 -20.84 -15.23 -15.80
N GLY A 371 -19.78 -14.57 -15.30
CA GLY A 371 -19.84 -13.75 -14.09
C GLY A 371 -19.81 -14.56 -12.77
N LEU A 372 -19.21 -15.73 -12.77
CA LEU A 372 -18.95 -16.47 -11.52
C LEU A 372 -17.67 -15.95 -10.86
N ILE A 373 -17.70 -15.69 -9.55
CA ILE A 373 -16.61 -15.06 -8.80
C ILE A 373 -16.27 -15.90 -7.57
N LEU A 374 -14.99 -16.12 -7.32
CA LEU A 374 -14.45 -16.71 -6.10
C LEU A 374 -14.00 -15.62 -5.13
N THR A 375 -14.30 -15.77 -3.85
CA THR A 375 -13.78 -14.92 -2.77
C THR A 375 -13.70 -15.74 -1.47
N ASN A 376 -13.36 -15.11 -0.35
CA ASN A 376 -13.38 -15.77 0.96
C ASN A 376 -14.76 -15.74 1.61
N ALA A 377 -15.12 -16.81 2.34
CA ALA A 377 -16.41 -16.89 3.04
C ALA A 377 -16.52 -15.91 4.20
N HIS A 378 -15.41 -15.58 4.89
CA HIS A 378 -15.44 -14.62 6.00
C HIS A 378 -15.90 -13.22 5.59
N LEU A 379 -15.83 -12.88 4.29
CA LEU A 379 -16.42 -11.64 3.78
C LEU A 379 -17.92 -11.58 4.09
N LEU A 380 -18.60 -12.73 4.10
CA LEU A 380 -20.03 -12.88 4.34
C LEU A 380 -20.34 -13.14 5.83
N GLU A 381 -19.37 -13.09 6.75
CA GLU A 381 -19.63 -13.28 8.17
C GLU A 381 -20.48 -12.15 8.79
N PRO A 382 -21.41 -12.47 9.72
CA PRO A 382 -21.43 -13.66 10.58
C PRO A 382 -22.10 -14.93 10.01
N TRP A 383 -22.50 -14.98 8.74
CA TRP A 383 -23.34 -16.07 8.20
C TRP A 383 -22.69 -17.46 8.10
N ARG A 384 -21.35 -17.57 8.12
CA ARG A 384 -20.64 -18.87 8.10
C ARG A 384 -21.03 -19.74 9.31
N PHE A 385 -21.32 -19.10 10.45
CA PHE A 385 -21.88 -19.74 11.63
C PHE A 385 -23.19 -19.05 11.94
N LYS A 386 -24.33 -19.69 11.68
CA LYS A 386 -25.66 -19.18 12.09
C LYS A 386 -25.67 -18.85 13.60
N LYS A 387 -25.22 -17.66 14.00
CA LYS A 387 -25.52 -17.08 15.30
C LYS A 387 -26.92 -16.53 15.17
N THR A 388 -27.90 -17.38 15.48
CA THR A 388 -29.13 -16.90 16.11
C THR A 388 -28.67 -15.98 17.23
N ALA A 389 -28.96 -14.69 17.13
CA ALA A 389 -28.78 -13.77 18.23
C ALA A 389 -29.64 -14.31 19.38
N ALA A 390 -28.99 -14.97 20.34
CA ALA A 390 -29.58 -15.31 21.62
C ALA A 390 -29.81 -14.00 22.35
N ASN A 391 -30.99 -13.40 22.15
CA ASN A 391 -31.56 -12.50 23.12
C ASN A 391 -32.20 -13.41 24.18
N GLU A 392 -31.46 -13.68 25.25
CA GLU A 392 -32.03 -14.17 26.49
C GLU A 392 -32.97 -13.09 27.05
N ASN A 393 -34.25 -13.21 26.75
CA ASN A 393 -35.37 -13.04 27.69
C ASN A 393 -36.69 -13.10 26.92
N ASN A 394 -37.22 -14.32 26.76
CA ASN A 394 -38.61 -14.64 27.09
C ASN A 394 -38.85 -16.13 26.89
N HIS A 395 -39.22 -16.81 27.98
CA HIS A 395 -39.73 -18.16 27.98
C HIS A 395 -40.90 -18.29 26.99
N ARG A 396 -40.80 -19.24 26.04
CA ARG A 396 -41.86 -20.20 25.72
C ARG A 396 -41.31 -21.36 24.87
N THR A 397 -41.58 -22.54 25.40
CA THR A 397 -41.25 -23.91 24.99
C THR A 397 -41.62 -24.25 23.54
N MET A 398 -40.86 -25.18 22.93
CA MET A 398 -41.18 -26.15 21.85
C MET A 398 -40.07 -26.17 20.78
N SER A 399 -39.07 -27.05 20.91
CA SER A 399 -39.01 -28.47 20.48
C SER A 399 -38.45 -28.65 19.06
N ASN A 400 -37.45 -29.53 18.97
CA ASN A 400 -36.75 -30.00 17.78
C ASN A 400 -37.71 -30.51 16.70
N ILE A 401 -37.52 -30.14 15.43
CA ILE A 401 -38.03 -30.94 14.30
C ILE A 401 -37.00 -30.96 13.15
N PHE A 402 -36.47 -32.17 12.94
CA PHE A 402 -35.71 -32.62 11.78
C PHE A 402 -36.59 -32.60 10.50
N PHE A 403 -35.95 -32.52 9.33
CA PHE A 403 -36.62 -32.71 8.04
C PHE A 403 -37.27 -34.10 7.91
N THR A 404 -38.51 -34.12 7.43
CA THR A 404 -39.05 -35.21 6.58
C THR A 404 -39.98 -34.62 5.51
N PRO A 405 -40.03 -35.19 4.29
CA PRO A 405 -40.83 -34.67 3.18
C PRO A 405 -42.23 -35.32 3.13
N SER A 406 -43.28 -34.55 2.81
CA SER A 406 -44.51 -35.12 2.23
C SER A 406 -45.38 -34.05 1.57
N ASN A 407 -45.93 -34.42 0.41
CA ASN A 407 -46.95 -33.73 -0.38
C ASN A 407 -48.16 -33.31 0.48
N ASP A 408 -48.66 -32.08 0.31
CA ASP A 408 -49.88 -31.81 -0.45
C ASP A 408 -50.25 -30.32 -0.44
N THR A 409 -51.08 -29.99 -1.43
CA THR A 409 -51.46 -28.68 -1.94
C THR A 409 -52.07 -27.66 -0.97
N LYS A 410 -51.91 -26.38 -1.35
CA LYS A 410 -52.62 -25.15 -0.95
C LYS A 410 -52.06 -24.43 0.28
N ASP A 411 -51.25 -23.40 0.04
CA ASP A 411 -51.56 -22.03 0.46
C ASP A 411 -50.52 -21.02 -0.04
N ALA A 412 -50.87 -20.34 -1.14
CA ALA A 412 -50.07 -19.32 -1.81
C ALA A 412 -49.97 -17.98 -1.05
N LYS A 413 -50.05 -17.99 0.29
CA LYS A 413 -49.92 -16.80 1.15
C LYS A 413 -48.90 -16.93 2.28
N ALA A 414 -48.27 -18.10 2.46
CA ALA A 414 -47.18 -18.28 3.42
C ALA A 414 -45.77 -18.03 2.81
N LEU A 415 -45.65 -18.00 1.48
CA LEU A 415 -44.38 -17.78 0.77
C LEU A 415 -43.91 -16.32 0.74
N THR A 416 -44.76 -15.36 1.10
CA THR A 416 -44.43 -13.92 1.05
C THR A 416 -43.98 -13.32 2.39
N ALA A 417 -43.96 -14.12 3.46
CA ALA A 417 -43.56 -13.68 4.80
C ALA A 417 -42.16 -14.19 5.23
N GLN A 418 -41.54 -15.09 4.46
CA GLN A 418 -40.18 -15.60 4.70
C GLN A 418 -39.08 -14.89 3.89
N SER A 419 -39.43 -13.93 3.02
CA SER A 419 -38.50 -13.18 2.17
C SER A 419 -38.06 -11.82 2.75
N LYS A 420 -38.43 -11.49 3.99
CA LYS A 420 -37.99 -10.25 4.69
C LYS A 420 -36.86 -10.50 5.68
N ILE A 421 -35.89 -11.33 5.30
CA ILE A 421 -34.63 -11.47 6.04
C ILE A 421 -33.58 -10.69 5.25
N TYR A 422 -33.39 -9.41 5.63
CA TYR A 422 -32.32 -8.48 5.21
C TYR A 422 -31.54 -8.87 3.94
N HIS A 423 -31.99 -8.45 2.76
CA HIS A 423 -31.17 -8.50 1.53
C HIS A 423 -29.95 -7.59 1.73
N GLN A 424 -28.79 -8.19 2.02
CA GLN A 424 -27.53 -7.46 1.93
C GLN A 424 -27.22 -7.25 0.45
N SER A 425 -26.98 -5.99 0.06
CA SER A 425 -26.55 -5.68 -1.30
C SER A 425 -25.08 -6.06 -1.42
N ILE A 426 -24.81 -7.13 -2.16
CA ILE A 426 -23.46 -7.52 -2.57
C ILE A 426 -23.23 -6.88 -3.92
N ARG A 427 -22.26 -5.98 -4.01
CA ARG A 427 -21.87 -5.34 -5.26
C ARG A 427 -20.44 -5.70 -5.61
N VAL A 428 -20.22 -5.97 -6.87
CA VAL A 428 -18.92 -6.33 -7.43
C VAL A 428 -18.55 -5.31 -8.47
N ARG A 429 -17.38 -4.70 -8.31
CA ARG A 429 -16.78 -3.87 -9.33
C ARG A 429 -15.90 -4.73 -10.21
N VAL A 430 -16.20 -4.76 -11.50
CA VAL A 430 -15.46 -5.50 -12.53
C VAL A 430 -14.91 -4.54 -13.58
N ASP A 431 -13.76 -4.88 -14.15
CA ASP A 431 -13.20 -4.15 -15.28
C ASP A 431 -13.97 -4.48 -16.57
N TYR A 432 -14.26 -3.45 -17.35
CA TYR A 432 -15.03 -3.49 -18.59
C TYR A 432 -14.59 -2.36 -19.55
N LEU A 433 -13.98 -2.72 -20.68
CA LEU A 433 -13.60 -1.81 -21.78
C LEU A 433 -12.85 -0.55 -21.29
N ASP A 434 -11.71 -0.74 -20.61
CA ASP A 434 -10.85 0.31 -20.04
C ASP A 434 -11.50 1.17 -18.93
N ARG A 435 -12.67 0.76 -18.44
CA ARG A 435 -13.39 1.34 -17.31
C ARG A 435 -13.77 0.25 -16.32
N TRP A 436 -14.33 0.63 -15.19
CA TRP A 436 -14.94 -0.32 -14.26
C TRP A 436 -16.44 -0.06 -14.13
N ILE A 437 -17.21 -1.09 -13.79
CA ILE A 437 -18.64 -0.99 -13.52
C ILE A 437 -19.00 -1.76 -12.24
N TRP A 438 -20.02 -1.29 -11.52
CA TRP A 438 -20.61 -2.01 -10.39
C TRP A 438 -21.77 -2.88 -10.87
N CYS A 439 -21.76 -4.14 -10.45
CA CYS A 439 -22.82 -5.12 -10.70
C CYS A 439 -23.31 -5.70 -9.38
N ASP A 440 -24.62 -5.91 -9.25
CA ASP A 440 -25.17 -6.69 -8.15
C ASP A 440 -24.82 -8.17 -8.32
N ALA A 441 -24.67 -8.87 -7.19
CA ALA A 441 -24.35 -10.28 -7.15
C ALA A 441 -25.12 -11.01 -6.04
N HIS A 442 -25.33 -12.31 -6.23
CA HIS A 442 -25.89 -13.19 -5.21
C HIS A 442 -24.92 -14.32 -4.88
N VAL A 443 -25.10 -14.90 -3.69
CA VAL A 443 -24.30 -16.03 -3.21
C VAL A 443 -24.77 -17.32 -3.88
N VAL A 444 -23.84 -18.07 -4.46
CA VAL A 444 -24.06 -19.41 -5.01
C VAL A 444 -23.70 -20.48 -3.99
N TYR A 445 -22.56 -20.30 -3.32
CA TYR A 445 -22.01 -21.28 -2.38
C TYR A 445 -21.18 -20.58 -1.31
N VAL A 446 -21.21 -21.12 -0.09
CA VAL A 446 -20.37 -20.74 1.04
C VAL A 446 -19.88 -22.02 1.69
N SER A 447 -18.57 -22.17 1.81
CA SER A 447 -18.00 -23.36 2.42
C SER A 447 -18.28 -23.46 3.91
N LYS A 448 -18.58 -24.68 4.33
CA LYS A 448 -18.70 -25.13 5.72
C LYS A 448 -17.47 -25.91 6.17
N GLY A 449 -16.67 -26.39 5.22
CA GLY A 449 -15.39 -27.06 5.46
C GLY A 449 -14.27 -26.13 5.97
N PRO A 450 -13.04 -26.66 6.04
CA PRO A 450 -11.88 -25.93 6.57
C PRO A 450 -11.41 -24.80 5.66
N LEU A 451 -11.67 -24.89 4.35
CA LEU A 451 -11.32 -23.84 3.40
C LEU A 451 -12.31 -22.68 3.53
N ASP A 452 -11.80 -21.45 3.60
CA ASP A 452 -12.59 -20.24 3.77
C ASP A 452 -12.94 -19.61 2.41
N ILE A 453 -13.96 -20.14 1.72
CA ILE A 453 -14.31 -19.74 0.35
C ILE A 453 -15.81 -19.50 0.17
N ALA A 454 -16.14 -18.54 -0.68
CA ALA A 454 -17.48 -18.32 -1.17
C ALA A 454 -17.45 -18.13 -2.69
N VAL A 455 -18.53 -18.57 -3.34
CA VAL A 455 -18.76 -18.39 -4.77
C VAL A 455 -19.96 -17.46 -4.94
N LEU A 456 -19.75 -16.39 -5.68
CA LEU A 456 -20.76 -15.39 -6.02
C LEU A 456 -21.08 -15.45 -7.51
N LYS A 457 -22.25 -14.94 -7.87
CA LYS A 457 -22.70 -14.83 -9.25
C LYS A 457 -23.24 -13.43 -9.50
N LEU A 458 -22.71 -12.78 -10.52
CA LEU A 458 -23.25 -11.51 -11.02
C LEU A 458 -24.69 -11.71 -11.52
N GLU A 459 -25.57 -10.79 -11.17
CA GLU A 459 -26.94 -10.74 -11.69
C GLU A 459 -26.96 -10.25 -13.14
N PHE A 460 -26.19 -9.20 -13.42
CA PHE A 460 -25.90 -8.72 -14.77
C PHE A 460 -24.45 -9.07 -15.12
N VAL A 461 -24.26 -9.78 -16.23
CA VAL A 461 -22.94 -10.19 -16.71
C VAL A 461 -22.54 -9.30 -17.89
N PRO A 462 -21.52 -8.44 -17.74
CA PRO A 462 -21.02 -7.64 -18.85
C PRO A 462 -20.40 -8.52 -19.95
N ASP A 463 -20.40 -8.03 -21.19
CA ASP A 463 -19.66 -8.67 -22.27
C ASP A 463 -18.14 -8.54 -22.05
N LYS A 464 -17.34 -9.42 -22.66
CA LYS A 464 -15.86 -9.33 -22.71
C LYS A 464 -15.13 -9.39 -21.36
N LEU A 465 -15.75 -10.00 -20.35
CA LEU A 465 -15.06 -10.39 -19.13
C LEU A 465 -13.79 -11.21 -19.42
N GLN A 466 -12.76 -11.06 -18.58
CA GLN A 466 -11.49 -11.77 -18.67
C GLN A 466 -11.35 -12.68 -17.45
N PRO A 467 -11.69 -13.98 -17.54
CA PRO A 467 -11.55 -14.90 -16.43
C PRO A 467 -10.09 -15.20 -16.13
N ILE A 468 -9.79 -15.46 -14.87
CA ILE A 468 -8.46 -15.85 -14.46
C ILE A 468 -8.07 -17.20 -15.06
N VAL A 469 -6.81 -17.35 -15.45
CA VAL A 469 -6.25 -18.67 -15.77
C VAL A 469 -5.68 -19.27 -14.48
N MET A 470 -6.14 -20.45 -14.12
CA MET A 470 -5.66 -21.17 -12.94
C MET A 470 -4.52 -22.12 -13.30
N ASP A 471 -3.52 -22.17 -12.43
CA ASP A 471 -2.41 -23.12 -12.46
C ASP A 471 -2.49 -24.05 -11.24
N PHE A 472 -2.71 -25.33 -11.50
CA PHE A 472 -2.87 -26.36 -10.47
C PHE A 472 -1.54 -27.01 -10.07
N THR A 473 -0.43 -26.61 -10.70
CA THR A 473 0.89 -27.14 -10.36
C THR A 473 1.30 -26.70 -8.95
N CYS A 474 1.98 -27.59 -8.23
CA CYS A 474 2.54 -27.25 -6.92
C CYS A 474 3.71 -26.29 -7.15
N PRO A 475 3.66 -25.03 -6.67
CA PRO A 475 4.73 -24.08 -6.91
C PRO A 475 5.98 -24.45 -6.10
N SER A 476 7.14 -24.01 -6.57
CA SER A 476 8.43 -24.26 -5.89
C SER A 476 8.75 -23.12 -4.92
N PRO A 477 9.14 -23.40 -3.66
CA PRO A 477 9.64 -22.37 -2.76
C PRO A 477 10.78 -21.55 -3.40
N GLY A 478 10.76 -20.24 -3.21
CA GLY A 478 11.69 -19.29 -3.84
C GLY A 478 11.24 -18.76 -5.20
N SER A 479 10.23 -19.35 -5.85
CA SER A 479 9.70 -18.82 -7.11
C SER A 479 9.06 -17.45 -6.92
N LYS A 480 9.30 -16.51 -7.84
CA LYS A 480 8.68 -15.18 -7.85
C LYS A 480 7.17 -15.28 -7.96
N VAL A 481 6.45 -14.48 -7.16
CA VAL A 481 4.99 -14.40 -7.16
C VAL A 481 4.51 -12.98 -7.00
N TYR A 482 3.28 -12.74 -7.44
CA TYR A 482 2.58 -11.47 -7.41
C TYR A 482 1.29 -11.66 -6.62
N VAL A 483 1.13 -10.94 -5.51
CA VAL A 483 -0.13 -10.87 -4.78
C VAL A 483 -0.91 -9.70 -5.34
N THR A 484 -2.09 -9.97 -5.91
CA THR A 484 -2.94 -8.95 -6.53
C THR A 484 -4.32 -8.92 -5.88
N GLY A 485 -4.75 -7.71 -5.48
CA GLY A 485 -6.05 -7.48 -4.85
C GLY A 485 -6.32 -6.01 -4.54
N HIS A 486 -7.55 -5.70 -4.15
CA HIS A 486 -7.98 -4.37 -3.69
C HIS A 486 -7.65 -4.13 -2.21
N GLY A 487 -6.37 -4.22 -1.88
CA GLY A 487 -5.86 -3.88 -0.56
C GLY A 487 -5.82 -2.37 -0.31
N LEU A 488 -5.93 -1.97 0.96
CA LEU A 488 -5.74 -0.62 1.52
C LEU A 488 -6.83 0.40 1.19
N PHE A 489 -7.23 0.51 -0.07
CA PHE A 489 -8.20 1.50 -0.55
C PHE A 489 -9.53 0.82 -0.90
N GLY A 490 -10.60 1.27 -0.26
CA GLY A 490 -11.94 0.71 -0.43
C GLY A 490 -12.71 1.25 -1.64
N PRO A 491 -14.03 0.95 -1.72
CA PRO A 491 -14.90 1.24 -2.87
C PRO A 491 -15.04 2.70 -3.32
N ARG A 492 -14.62 3.65 -2.49
CA ARG A 492 -14.62 5.09 -2.80
C ARG A 492 -13.39 5.55 -3.59
N CYS A 493 -12.47 4.63 -3.86
CA CYS A 493 -11.24 4.91 -4.59
C CYS A 493 -11.27 4.22 -5.95
N ASP A 494 -10.89 4.97 -6.98
CA ASP A 494 -10.92 4.48 -8.37
C ASP A 494 -9.70 3.62 -8.73
N LEU A 495 -8.79 3.38 -7.78
CA LEU A 495 -7.64 2.48 -7.99
C LEU A 495 -8.10 1.11 -8.48
N LEU A 496 -7.47 0.62 -9.55
CA LEU A 496 -7.54 -0.79 -9.93
C LEU A 496 -6.81 -1.64 -8.86
N PRO A 497 -6.83 -2.98 -8.93
CA PRO A 497 -6.14 -3.81 -7.94
C PRO A 497 -4.67 -3.37 -7.77
N SER A 498 -4.16 -3.49 -6.55
CA SER A 498 -2.75 -3.28 -6.25
C SER A 498 -2.01 -4.61 -6.34
N THR A 499 -0.74 -4.55 -6.71
CA THR A 499 0.12 -5.73 -6.78
C THR A 499 1.32 -5.59 -5.83
N CYS A 500 1.63 -6.62 -5.06
CA CYS A 500 2.86 -6.72 -4.27
C CYS A 500 3.66 -7.93 -4.78
N VAL A 501 4.98 -7.85 -4.73
CA VAL A 501 5.86 -8.88 -5.33
C VAL A 501 6.71 -9.50 -4.26
N GLY A 502 6.90 -10.81 -4.36
CA GLY A 502 7.73 -11.57 -3.43
C GLY A 502 8.05 -12.94 -3.99
N VAL A 503 8.26 -13.89 -3.10
CA VAL A 503 8.48 -15.30 -3.44
C VAL A 503 7.52 -16.21 -2.70
N VAL A 504 7.34 -17.42 -3.21
CA VAL A 504 6.76 -18.52 -2.42
C VAL A 504 7.69 -18.82 -1.26
N ALA A 505 7.28 -18.47 -0.04
CA ALA A 505 8.06 -18.72 1.16
C ALA A 505 7.98 -20.20 1.56
N LYS A 506 6.75 -20.76 1.52
CA LYS A 506 6.49 -22.14 1.92
C LYS A 506 5.28 -22.71 1.19
N VAL A 507 5.34 -24.00 0.92
CA VAL A 507 4.17 -24.81 0.56
C VAL A 507 3.98 -25.86 1.65
N VAL A 508 2.84 -25.80 2.34
CA VAL A 508 2.42 -26.81 3.32
C VAL A 508 1.50 -27.79 2.60
N LYS A 509 1.78 -29.08 2.75
CA LYS A 509 1.00 -30.14 2.13
C LYS A 509 0.06 -30.79 3.14
N ALA A 510 -1.05 -31.31 2.64
CA ALA A 510 -1.97 -32.16 3.37
C ALA A 510 -2.21 -33.46 2.61
N GLN A 511 -2.38 -34.56 3.34
CA GLN A 511 -2.82 -35.82 2.74
C GLN A 511 -4.23 -35.68 2.14
N ARG A 512 -4.41 -36.19 0.92
CA ARG A 512 -5.75 -36.37 0.35
C ARG A 512 -6.53 -37.39 1.16
N ALA A 513 -7.85 -37.18 1.27
CA ALA A 513 -8.75 -38.26 1.64
C ALA A 513 -8.55 -39.43 0.65
N ALA A 514 -8.48 -40.67 1.16
CA ALA A 514 -8.23 -41.90 0.40
C ALA A 514 -6.79 -42.19 -0.09
N GLY A 515 -5.75 -41.61 0.53
CA GLY A 515 -4.36 -42.10 0.35
C GLY A 515 -3.70 -41.80 -1.00
N GLN A 516 -4.29 -40.90 -1.80
CA GLN A 516 -3.79 -40.50 -3.14
C GLN A 516 -2.63 -39.49 -3.10
N GLY A 517 -1.76 -39.57 -2.09
CA GLY A 517 -0.62 -38.68 -1.91
C GLY A 517 -0.95 -37.31 -1.30
N ASP A 518 0.11 -36.51 -1.15
CA ASP A 518 0.08 -35.19 -0.54
C ASP A 518 -0.27 -34.11 -1.58
N VAL A 519 -1.21 -33.23 -1.24
CA VAL A 519 -1.55 -32.03 -2.04
C VAL A 519 -1.17 -30.75 -1.33
N PRO A 520 -0.81 -29.68 -2.06
CA PRO A 520 -0.60 -28.38 -1.44
C PRO A 520 -1.91 -27.91 -0.80
N ALA A 521 -1.84 -27.60 0.49
CA ALA A 521 -2.96 -27.21 1.32
C ALA A 521 -2.94 -25.74 1.69
N MET A 522 -1.75 -25.14 1.74
CA MET A 522 -1.51 -23.74 2.08
C MET A 522 -0.22 -23.27 1.42
N ILE A 523 -0.26 -22.06 0.86
CA ILE A 523 0.90 -21.34 0.35
C ILE A 523 1.15 -20.12 1.21
N GLU A 524 2.40 -19.93 1.62
CA GLU A 524 2.89 -18.72 2.27
C GLU A 524 3.75 -17.94 1.29
N THR A 525 3.61 -16.61 1.27
CA THR A 525 4.40 -15.72 0.40
C THR A 525 5.08 -14.62 1.19
N THR A 526 6.18 -14.09 0.65
CA THR A 526 6.82 -12.88 1.19
C THR A 526 6.24 -11.59 0.61
N ALA A 527 5.35 -11.67 -0.38
CA ALA A 527 4.67 -10.50 -0.93
C ALA A 527 3.68 -9.96 0.10
N ALA A 528 3.58 -8.64 0.25
CA ALA A 528 2.66 -8.05 1.21
C ALA A 528 1.20 -8.33 0.83
N VAL A 529 0.39 -8.75 1.81
CA VAL A 529 -1.07 -8.80 1.72
C VAL A 529 -1.65 -7.76 2.67
N HIS A 530 -2.36 -6.78 2.12
CA HIS A 530 -2.98 -5.72 2.90
C HIS A 530 -4.48 -5.98 3.15
N PRO A 531 -5.09 -5.40 4.21
CA PRO A 531 -6.54 -5.46 4.43
C PRO A 531 -7.33 -5.06 3.16
N GLY A 532 -8.34 -5.84 2.79
CA GLY A 532 -9.07 -5.71 1.52
C GLY A 532 -8.53 -6.59 0.39
N GLY A 533 -7.28 -7.07 0.48
CA GLY A 533 -6.69 -8.00 -0.48
C GLY A 533 -7.18 -9.45 -0.37
N SER A 534 -7.89 -9.80 0.71
CA SER A 534 -8.50 -11.11 0.88
C SER A 534 -9.48 -11.42 -0.26
N GLY A 535 -9.44 -12.63 -0.78
CA GLY A 535 -10.21 -13.07 -1.94
C GLY A 535 -9.56 -12.68 -3.27
N GLY A 536 -8.39 -12.04 -3.23
CA GLY A 536 -7.55 -11.78 -4.40
C GLY A 536 -6.73 -13.00 -4.81
N ALA A 537 -5.79 -12.82 -5.73
CA ALA A 537 -5.00 -13.91 -6.30
C ALA A 537 -3.51 -13.79 -5.96
N VAL A 538 -2.86 -14.93 -5.78
CA VAL A 538 -1.41 -15.07 -5.93
C VAL A 538 -1.15 -15.59 -7.33
N LEU A 539 -0.37 -14.86 -8.11
CA LEU A 539 -0.03 -15.13 -9.50
C LEU A 539 1.43 -15.55 -9.63
N ASN A 540 1.72 -16.45 -10.56
CA ASN A 540 3.08 -16.73 -11.00
C ASN A 540 3.56 -15.68 -12.03
N SER A 541 4.79 -15.80 -12.54
CA SER A 541 5.35 -14.89 -13.55
C SER A 541 4.62 -14.89 -14.90
N ASP A 542 3.86 -15.94 -15.20
CA ASP A 542 3.02 -16.05 -16.40
C ASP A 542 1.62 -15.44 -16.22
N GLY A 543 1.35 -14.81 -15.06
CA GLY A 543 0.05 -14.23 -14.74
C GLY A 543 -1.02 -15.27 -14.40
N HIS A 544 -0.67 -16.56 -14.24
CA HIS A 544 -1.61 -17.59 -13.84
C HIS A 544 -1.76 -17.62 -12.32
N MET A 545 -3.00 -17.77 -11.85
CA MET A 545 -3.31 -17.89 -10.44
C MET A 545 -2.88 -19.25 -9.90
N ILE A 546 -2.05 -19.23 -8.86
CA ILE A 546 -1.60 -20.44 -8.13
C ILE A 546 -2.35 -20.62 -6.80
N SER A 547 -2.91 -19.55 -6.23
CA SER A 547 -3.68 -19.62 -4.98
C SER A 547 -4.58 -18.39 -4.73
N LEU A 548 -5.59 -18.57 -3.88
CA LEU A 548 -6.50 -17.52 -3.40
C LEU A 548 -5.98 -16.91 -2.09
N VAL A 549 -5.74 -15.60 -2.09
CA VAL A 549 -5.32 -14.84 -0.90
C VAL A 549 -6.41 -14.95 0.17
N THR A 550 -6.07 -15.39 1.39
CA THR A 550 -7.10 -15.73 2.40
C THR A 550 -6.90 -15.03 3.74
N SER A 551 -5.71 -15.04 4.32
CA SER A 551 -5.53 -14.43 5.64
C SER A 551 -4.10 -13.96 5.90
N ASN A 552 -3.97 -13.10 6.91
CA ASN A 552 -2.69 -12.61 7.41
C ASN A 552 -2.47 -13.07 8.84
N ALA A 553 -1.20 -13.24 9.20
CA ALA A 553 -0.79 -13.29 10.58
C ALA A 553 -1.09 -11.98 11.32
N ARG A 554 -1.36 -12.09 12.63
CA ARG A 554 -1.54 -10.95 13.53
C ARG A 554 -0.69 -11.12 14.77
N HIS A 555 -0.08 -10.06 15.27
CA HIS A 555 0.54 -10.09 16.60
C HIS A 555 -0.54 -10.10 17.69
N GLY A 556 -0.20 -10.53 18.92
CA GLY A 556 -1.14 -10.61 20.06
C GLY A 556 -1.75 -9.27 20.51
N GLY A 557 -1.37 -8.14 19.88
CA GLY A 557 -2.02 -6.83 20.01
C GLY A 557 -3.01 -6.52 18.87
N GLY A 558 -3.31 -7.47 17.99
CA GLY A 558 -4.22 -7.32 16.84
C GLY A 558 -3.58 -6.72 15.57
N THR A 559 -2.33 -6.26 15.65
CA THR A 559 -1.58 -5.69 14.52
C THR A 559 -1.34 -6.74 13.45
N VAL A 560 -1.72 -6.43 12.20
CA VAL A 560 -1.51 -7.29 11.04
C VAL A 560 -0.03 -7.35 10.68
N ILE A 561 0.44 -8.52 10.25
CA ILE A 561 1.78 -8.75 9.68
C ILE A 561 1.60 -9.03 8.18
N PRO A 562 1.70 -8.03 7.29
CA PRO A 562 1.36 -8.19 5.87
C PRO A 562 2.23 -9.20 5.11
N TYR A 563 3.48 -9.36 5.54
CA TYR A 563 4.49 -10.21 4.90
C TYR A 563 4.49 -11.66 5.41
N LEU A 564 3.50 -12.03 6.25
CA LEU A 564 3.25 -13.40 6.67
C LEU A 564 1.76 -13.69 6.43
N ASN A 565 1.47 -14.25 5.26
CA ASN A 565 0.12 -14.48 4.75
C ASN A 565 -0.07 -15.92 4.30
N PHE A 566 -1.33 -16.35 4.28
CA PHE A 566 -1.74 -17.71 3.98
C PHE A 566 -2.77 -17.70 2.85
N SER A 567 -2.53 -18.52 1.83
CA SER A 567 -3.34 -18.59 0.61
C SER A 567 -3.75 -20.03 0.28
N ILE A 568 -4.98 -20.21 -0.21
CA ILE A 568 -5.55 -21.52 -0.56
C ILE A 568 -5.08 -21.90 -1.97
N PRO A 569 -4.28 -22.97 -2.14
CA PRO A 569 -3.75 -23.35 -3.45
C PRO A 569 -4.84 -23.73 -4.45
N CYS A 570 -4.64 -23.45 -5.74
CA CYS A 570 -5.59 -23.83 -6.79
C CYS A 570 -5.87 -25.33 -6.83
N ALA A 571 -4.89 -26.18 -6.49
CA ALA A 571 -5.09 -27.63 -6.35
C ALA A 571 -6.15 -28.01 -5.29
N ALA A 572 -6.34 -27.19 -4.25
CA ALA A 572 -7.40 -27.39 -3.25
C ALA A 572 -8.76 -26.81 -3.69
N LEU A 573 -8.77 -26.04 -4.79
CA LEU A 573 -9.95 -25.38 -5.36
C LEU A 573 -10.45 -26.07 -6.65
N GLU A 574 -9.92 -27.25 -6.98
CA GLU A 574 -10.30 -28.02 -8.17
C GLU A 574 -11.82 -28.22 -8.31
N PRO A 575 -12.60 -28.51 -7.24
CA PRO A 575 -14.07 -28.59 -7.34
C PRO A 575 -14.72 -27.28 -7.80
N VAL A 576 -14.21 -26.12 -7.35
CA VAL A 576 -14.71 -24.79 -7.76
C VAL A 576 -14.44 -24.55 -9.24
N PHE A 577 -13.24 -24.91 -9.71
CA PHE A 577 -12.88 -24.78 -11.12
C PHE A 577 -13.70 -25.72 -12.02
N ASN A 578 -13.96 -26.95 -11.57
CA ASN A 578 -14.81 -27.86 -12.32
C ASN A 578 -16.25 -27.35 -12.41
N PHE A 579 -16.80 -26.84 -11.30
CA PHE A 579 -18.10 -26.18 -11.31
C PHE A 579 -18.12 -24.93 -12.21
N SER A 580 -17.05 -24.13 -12.27
CA SER A 580 -17.03 -22.89 -13.05
C SER A 580 -17.13 -23.11 -14.57
N LYS A 581 -16.80 -24.29 -15.07
CA LYS A 581 -16.87 -24.62 -16.51
C LYS A 581 -18.30 -24.61 -17.06
N ASP A 582 -19.26 -25.16 -16.30
CA ASP A 582 -20.65 -25.28 -16.76
C ASP A 582 -21.72 -24.70 -15.82
N MET A 583 -21.40 -24.57 -14.51
CA MET A 583 -22.28 -24.18 -13.40
C MET A 583 -23.55 -25.03 -13.27
N LYS A 584 -23.49 -26.31 -13.62
CA LYS A 584 -24.67 -27.19 -13.59
C LYS A 584 -24.78 -28.00 -12.31
N ASP A 585 -23.68 -28.62 -11.88
CA ASP A 585 -23.67 -29.55 -10.77
C ASP A 585 -23.09 -28.91 -9.50
N LEU A 586 -23.98 -28.41 -8.65
CA LEU A 586 -23.61 -27.83 -7.34
C LEU A 586 -23.06 -28.88 -6.37
N SER A 587 -23.35 -30.18 -6.56
CA SER A 587 -22.91 -31.22 -5.63
C SER A 587 -21.39 -31.39 -5.60
N ILE A 588 -20.70 -31.02 -6.69
CA ILE A 588 -19.23 -30.99 -6.76
C ILE A 588 -18.65 -30.05 -5.69
N LEU A 589 -19.33 -28.96 -5.34
CA LEU A 589 -18.86 -28.03 -4.32
C LEU A 589 -18.99 -28.62 -2.90
N GLU A 590 -19.88 -29.60 -2.69
CA GLU A 590 -20.04 -30.26 -1.38
C GLU A 590 -18.80 -31.09 -0.99
N ASP A 591 -17.95 -31.45 -1.95
CA ASP A 591 -16.66 -32.09 -1.67
C ASP A 591 -15.73 -31.21 -0.81
N LEU A 592 -15.88 -29.88 -0.91
CA LEU A 592 -15.11 -28.91 -0.12
C LEU A 592 -15.60 -28.83 1.34
N ASP A 593 -16.81 -29.34 1.62
CA ASP A 593 -17.41 -29.37 2.96
C ASP A 593 -17.12 -30.66 3.72
N ARG A 594 -16.51 -31.66 3.06
CA ARG A 594 -16.17 -32.94 3.69
C ARG A 594 -15.16 -32.71 4.84
N PRO A 595 -15.37 -33.35 6.01
CA PRO A 595 -14.40 -33.27 7.10
C PRO A 595 -13.02 -33.74 6.68
N ASN A 596 -11.99 -32.93 6.96
CA ASN A 596 -10.59 -33.29 6.77
C ASN A 596 -9.78 -32.77 7.95
N GLU A 597 -9.47 -33.64 8.91
CA GLU A 597 -8.78 -33.24 10.15
C GLU A 597 -7.38 -32.69 9.89
N HIS A 598 -6.67 -33.24 8.91
CA HIS A 598 -5.32 -32.81 8.60
C HIS A 598 -5.32 -31.44 7.92
N LEU A 599 -6.21 -31.21 6.96
CA LEU A 599 -6.42 -29.88 6.36
C LEU A 599 -6.88 -28.85 7.39
N SER A 600 -7.81 -29.23 8.27
CA SER A 600 -8.23 -28.39 9.40
C SER A 600 -7.07 -28.05 10.32
N SER A 601 -6.18 -29.00 10.60
CA SER A 601 -4.99 -28.78 11.45
C SER A 601 -3.99 -27.82 10.80
N VAL A 602 -3.76 -27.96 9.48
CA VAL A 602 -2.92 -27.04 8.70
C VAL A 602 -3.46 -25.61 8.78
N TRP A 603 -4.76 -25.40 8.50
CA TRP A 603 -5.37 -24.06 8.52
C TRP A 603 -5.58 -23.50 9.93
N ALA A 604 -5.68 -24.35 10.95
CA ALA A 604 -5.62 -23.94 12.35
C ALA A 604 -4.18 -23.70 12.86
N LEU A 605 -3.17 -23.98 12.02
CA LEU A 605 -1.75 -23.91 12.35
C LEU A 605 -1.41 -24.70 13.62
N MET A 606 -2.03 -25.87 13.73
CA MET A 606 -1.85 -26.81 14.82
C MET A 606 -0.82 -27.89 14.44
N PRO A 607 -0.04 -28.42 15.40
CA PRO A 607 0.83 -29.55 15.14
C PRO A 607 0.05 -30.73 14.60
N ALA A 608 0.62 -31.46 13.64
CA ALA A 608 0.05 -32.71 13.18
C ALA A 608 -0.04 -33.67 14.38
N ARG A 609 -1.24 -34.21 14.64
CA ARG A 609 -1.42 -35.25 15.66
C ARG A 609 -0.66 -36.50 15.23
N SER A 610 0.33 -36.92 16.02
CA SER A 610 0.94 -38.24 15.86
C SER A 610 -0.11 -39.31 16.16
N HIS A 611 -0.16 -40.37 15.34
CA HIS A 611 -0.94 -41.56 15.67
C HIS A 611 -0.35 -42.18 16.95
N GLY A 612 -1.01 -42.00 18.10
CA GLY A 612 -0.71 -42.74 19.33
C GLY A 612 -0.71 -41.98 20.65
N ASP A 613 -0.78 -40.65 20.68
CA ASP A 613 -0.71 -39.91 21.96
C ASP A 613 -2.08 -39.42 22.44
N ASP A 614 -2.68 -40.17 23.36
CA ASP A 614 -3.78 -39.73 24.24
C ASP A 614 -3.26 -38.68 25.23
N ILE A 615 -3.05 -37.44 24.77
CA ILE A 615 -2.76 -36.30 25.65
C ILE A 615 -4.04 -35.47 25.84
N LYS A 616 -4.57 -35.51 27.07
CA LYS A 616 -5.65 -34.64 27.56
C LYS A 616 -5.33 -33.17 27.31
N ASP A 617 -6.28 -32.46 26.69
CA ASP A 617 -6.46 -31.01 26.67
C ASP A 617 -5.18 -30.16 26.77
N THR A 618 -4.35 -30.15 25.71
CA THR A 618 -3.49 -29.00 25.47
C THR A 618 -4.37 -27.80 25.14
N LYS A 619 -4.54 -26.90 26.12
CA LYS A 619 -4.99 -25.51 25.92
C LYS A 619 -4.40 -25.00 24.60
N GLY A 620 -5.27 -24.61 23.66
CA GLY A 620 -4.94 -24.36 22.25
C GLY A 620 -3.62 -23.63 22.03
N SER A 621 -2.90 -24.01 20.97
CA SER A 621 -1.61 -23.45 20.61
C SER A 621 -1.62 -21.93 20.68
N ARG A 622 -0.62 -21.34 21.34
CA ARG A 622 -0.42 -19.87 21.37
C ARG A 622 -0.40 -19.25 19.97
N PHE A 623 -0.06 -20.04 18.95
CA PHE A 623 -0.02 -19.63 17.55
C PHE A 623 -1.40 -19.53 16.89
N ALA A 624 -2.35 -20.40 17.23
CA ALA A 624 -3.74 -20.24 16.78
C ALA A 624 -4.38 -18.97 17.38
N LYS A 625 -4.04 -18.65 18.64
CA LYS A 625 -4.46 -17.41 19.31
C LYS A 625 -3.87 -16.15 18.65
N PHE A 626 -2.64 -16.24 18.15
CA PHE A 626 -1.97 -15.18 17.37
C PHE A 626 -2.75 -14.84 16.09
N ILE A 627 -3.39 -15.82 15.43
CA ILE A 627 -4.23 -15.57 14.23
C ILE A 627 -5.67 -15.15 14.58
N ALA A 628 -6.28 -15.76 15.60
CA ALA A 628 -7.73 -15.72 15.84
C ALA A 628 -8.27 -14.46 16.55
N GLU A 629 -7.42 -13.53 17.02
CA GLU A 629 -7.91 -12.35 17.74
C GLU A 629 -8.47 -11.26 16.82
N LYS A 630 -9.77 -11.37 16.52
CA LYS A 630 -10.72 -10.26 16.65
C LYS A 630 -12.13 -10.80 16.92
N GLN A 631 -12.82 -10.16 17.87
CA GLN A 631 -14.29 -10.10 18.10
C GLN A 631 -14.66 -10.19 19.59
N LEU A 632 -14.14 -9.27 20.42
CA LEU A 632 -14.79 -8.83 21.66
C LEU A 632 -14.09 -7.54 22.14
N VAL A 633 -14.63 -6.39 21.73
CA VAL A 633 -14.41 -5.15 22.48
C VAL A 633 -15.16 -5.32 23.80
N LYS A 634 -14.43 -5.64 24.87
CA LYS A 634 -14.89 -5.42 26.24
C LYS A 634 -13.92 -4.44 26.90
N HIS A 635 -14.52 -3.46 27.54
CA HIS A 635 -13.91 -2.34 28.25
C HIS A 635 -12.59 -2.69 28.92
N ALA A 636 -11.57 -1.89 28.62
CA ALA A 636 -10.32 -1.87 29.39
C ALA A 636 -10.64 -1.50 30.85
N SER A 637 -10.30 -2.40 31.76
CA SER A 637 -10.23 -2.14 33.19
C SER A 637 -9.07 -1.20 33.49
N GLN A 638 -9.28 -0.28 34.43
CA GLN A 638 -8.33 0.73 34.89
C GLN A 638 -6.99 0.13 35.33
N PRO A 639 -5.85 0.84 35.17
CA PRO A 639 -4.63 0.51 35.87
C PRO A 639 -4.61 1.21 37.24
N ASP A 640 -4.34 0.40 38.26
CA ASP A 640 -4.06 0.83 39.63
C ASP A 640 -2.89 1.82 39.69
N LYS A 641 -3.07 2.86 40.52
CA LYS A 641 -2.01 3.76 40.96
C LYS A 641 -1.19 3.08 42.05
N THR A 642 0.14 3.06 41.94
CA THR A 642 1.09 3.36 43.02
C THR A 642 2.53 3.33 42.49
N GLY A 643 3.38 4.26 42.97
CA GLY A 643 4.84 4.14 42.86
C GLY A 643 5.57 5.39 42.37
N LEU A 644 5.96 6.24 43.32
CA LEU A 644 6.77 7.45 43.15
C LEU A 644 8.28 7.11 43.04
N GLY A 645 9.00 7.79 42.14
CA GLY A 645 10.43 8.15 42.34
C GLY A 645 11.50 7.38 41.53
N SER A 646 12.07 8.00 40.50
CA SER A 646 13.45 8.53 40.52
C SER A 646 13.90 8.95 39.11
N SER A 647 14.61 10.07 39.05
CA SER A 647 15.23 10.67 37.88
C SER A 647 16.41 9.83 37.38
N LYS A 648 16.31 9.31 36.15
CA LYS A 648 17.49 8.89 35.37
C LYS A 648 17.29 9.25 33.90
N LEU A 649 18.27 9.98 33.35
CA LEU A 649 18.46 10.20 31.93
C LEU A 649 18.49 8.85 31.19
N PHE A 650 17.68 8.72 30.14
CA PHE A 650 17.82 7.63 29.17
C PHE A 650 18.45 8.19 27.89
N PRO A 651 19.60 7.65 27.43
CA PRO A 651 20.08 7.92 26.09
C PRO A 651 19.14 7.24 25.09
N SER A 652 18.87 7.94 23.98
CA SER A 652 18.09 7.42 22.85
C SER A 652 18.69 6.10 22.37
N LYS A 653 17.90 5.02 22.45
CA LYS A 653 18.20 3.79 21.73
C LYS A 653 17.56 3.90 20.35
N LEU A 654 18.39 3.68 19.33
CA LEU A 654 18.01 3.46 17.93
C LEU A 654 16.92 2.40 17.82
#